data_AF-A0A947TGJ7-F1
#
_entry.id   AF-A0A947TGJ7-F1
#
_cell.length_a   1.000
_cell.length_b   1.000
_cell.length_c   1.000
_cell.angle_alpha   90.00
_cell.angle_beta   90.00
_cell.angle_gamma   90.00
#
_symmetry.space_group_name_H-M   'P 1'
#
loop_
_entity.id
_entity.type
_entity.pdbx_description
1 polymer ?
#
loop_
_entity_poly.entity_id
_entity_poly.type
_entity_poly.pdbx_seq_one_letter_code
_entity_poly.pdbx_strand_id
1 'polypeptide(L)'
;MKTIEVKVQRDHLELLSRGKKPVLAVAELIWNGLDADAKEVVISFGRNEVSGIGSIMIADNGNGIRMDEAEEAFTNLGGSWKKAKGTTRTLRRLLHGRRGKGRFRAFSLGKKVEWETWYDRDGKTMTYKITGNRDELGKFQIGDETNVKAKTGTKVKITGIEQNFPSLERENAIDEITEQFALYMSEYSNIKIKYDGKYVDWAEVKNLKKDFEPFDVELTNGSKAIVGLSVIEWKNLIGTRRLLLCGKDGFTYDDIPPGIHAPGFEFTAYIKSDLIGKMDEEGTLALGDMHKDLKRVLDVARDKLKDYFRERSLYVAGKVVDEWKREDIYPYKDEPKDIIESTEREVFDICALHMNRYVPDFGFAPSKSKSLSLQLLKHAIETSPTAVRRIFTEVLELPEEKREELAKILETVSFSALINLAKTVTNRLQFINGFEQIVGDKIIAKYIKERSHLQHIIETELWIFGEHYAFCSPRGGDISLKNVLTAHLNIMGRTELTPYIEAENLKDIPDLCLYQQYIYGREDEYENLVIELKKPKVDLNEDHLAQIKKYARAVANDPLFDKKKTRWTFYLVSTNYDEAIENECNQKDRRYGQVFVAKNYEIWVKRWGDIIQEAKGRLEFVRKQMGYIVKNNEEGLEYLRKKHREYLPEEMTV
;
A
#
# COMPACT_ATOMS: atom_id res chain seq x y z
N MET A 1 0.10 -14.26 -63.20
CA MET A 1 0.52 -13.80 -61.86
C MET A 1 0.82 -12.32 -61.91
N LYS A 2 0.11 -11.51 -61.12
CA LYS A 2 0.29 -10.05 -61.04
C LYS A 2 0.87 -9.75 -59.64
N THR A 3 2.04 -9.11 -59.58
CA THR A 3 2.70 -8.76 -58.31
C THR A 3 2.40 -7.30 -58.00
N ILE A 4 1.89 -7.02 -56.80
CA ILE A 4 1.50 -5.67 -56.37
C ILE A 4 2.43 -5.26 -55.22
N GLU A 5 2.96 -4.04 -55.30
CA GLU A 5 3.96 -3.51 -54.39
C GLU A 5 3.36 -2.40 -53.50
N VAL A 6 3.35 -2.62 -52.18
CA VAL A 6 2.79 -1.69 -51.20
C VAL A 6 3.75 -0.52 -50.93
N LYS A 7 3.28 0.72 -51.10
CA LYS A 7 4.03 1.95 -50.76
C LYS A 7 3.81 2.39 -49.32
N VAL A 8 4.51 1.80 -48.35
CA VAL A 8 4.77 2.42 -47.02
C VAL A 8 6.13 1.98 -46.50
N GLN A 9 6.85 2.88 -45.81
CA GLN A 9 8.16 2.66 -45.21
C GLN A 9 8.15 1.41 -44.29
N ARG A 10 9.05 0.47 -44.63
CA ARG A 10 9.24 -0.87 -44.03
C ARG A 10 9.23 -0.87 -42.49
N ASP A 11 9.73 0.21 -41.89
CA ASP A 11 9.85 0.40 -40.44
C ASP A 11 8.49 0.47 -39.71
N HIS A 12 7.45 1.03 -40.33
CA HIS A 12 6.11 1.12 -39.70
C HIS A 12 5.38 -0.24 -39.69
N LEU A 13 5.60 -1.05 -40.72
CA LEU A 13 5.09 -2.42 -40.82
C LEU A 13 5.77 -3.35 -39.81
N GLU A 14 7.07 -3.18 -39.61
CA GLU A 14 7.80 -3.93 -38.58
C GLU A 14 7.29 -3.61 -37.17
N LEU A 15 7.00 -2.35 -36.85
CA LEU A 15 6.47 -1.97 -35.54
C LEU A 15 5.10 -2.62 -35.24
N LEU A 16 4.23 -2.69 -36.25
CA LEU A 16 2.91 -3.34 -36.16
C LEU A 16 3.01 -4.87 -36.03
N SER A 17 4.07 -5.47 -36.58
CA SER A 17 4.36 -6.90 -36.45
C SER A 17 5.00 -7.30 -35.12
N ARG A 18 5.48 -6.33 -34.32
CA ARG A 18 6.14 -6.54 -33.01
C ARG A 18 5.23 -6.30 -31.80
N GLY A 19 3.90 -6.25 -32.01
CA GLY A 19 2.91 -5.91 -30.98
C GLY A 19 2.95 -6.77 -29.71
N LYS A 20 2.74 -6.12 -28.55
CA LYS A 20 2.72 -6.70 -27.20
C LYS A 20 1.57 -7.71 -27.07
N LYS A 21 1.86 -8.95 -26.64
CA LYS A 21 0.96 -10.09 -26.36
C LYS A 21 0.33 -10.81 -27.59
N PRO A 22 0.59 -12.12 -27.79
CA PRO A 22 0.03 -12.95 -28.87
C PRO A 22 -1.51 -13.02 -28.90
N VAL A 23 -2.16 -13.02 -27.73
CA VAL A 23 -3.63 -13.10 -27.60
C VAL A 23 -4.31 -11.92 -28.32
N LEU A 24 -3.71 -10.72 -28.28
CA LEU A 24 -4.23 -9.54 -28.98
C LEU A 24 -4.20 -9.69 -30.49
N ALA A 25 -3.19 -10.38 -31.04
CA ALA A 25 -3.12 -10.64 -32.47
C ALA A 25 -4.21 -11.62 -32.91
N VAL A 26 -4.54 -12.62 -32.08
CA VAL A 26 -5.66 -13.52 -32.31
C VAL A 26 -7.00 -12.77 -32.21
N ALA A 27 -7.18 -11.94 -31.19
CA ALA A 27 -8.38 -11.13 -31.01
C ALA A 27 -8.68 -10.23 -32.22
N GLU A 28 -7.65 -9.62 -32.82
CA GLU A 28 -7.79 -8.81 -34.03
C GLU A 28 -8.24 -9.61 -35.25
N LEU A 29 -7.84 -10.87 -35.37
CA LEU A 29 -8.33 -11.77 -36.41
C LEU A 29 -9.77 -12.21 -36.15
N ILE A 30 -10.18 -12.38 -34.90
CA ILE A 30 -11.58 -12.61 -34.52
C ILE A 30 -12.44 -11.40 -34.93
N TRP A 31 -11.99 -10.18 -34.60
CA TRP A 31 -12.68 -8.96 -35.01
C TRP A 31 -12.85 -8.85 -36.53
N ASN A 32 -11.85 -9.25 -37.33
CA ASN A 32 -11.99 -9.25 -38.78
C ASN A 32 -13.12 -10.18 -39.27
N GLY A 33 -13.30 -11.33 -38.64
CA GLY A 33 -14.43 -12.22 -38.94
C GLY A 33 -15.77 -11.61 -38.54
N LEU A 34 -15.86 -11.01 -37.35
CA LEU A 34 -17.08 -10.34 -36.87
C LEU A 34 -17.47 -9.15 -37.76
N ASP A 35 -16.48 -8.35 -38.20
CA ASP A 35 -16.65 -7.27 -39.17
C ASP A 35 -17.11 -7.76 -40.55
N ALA A 36 -16.78 -9.01 -40.90
CA ALA A 36 -17.24 -9.68 -42.11
C ALA A 36 -18.65 -10.28 -41.96
N ASP A 37 -19.37 -9.90 -40.92
CA ASP A 37 -20.69 -10.42 -40.58
C ASP A 37 -20.75 -11.90 -40.13
N ALA A 38 -19.65 -12.45 -39.61
CA ALA A 38 -19.65 -13.80 -39.03
C ALA A 38 -20.51 -13.92 -37.77
N LYS A 39 -21.31 -14.99 -37.68
CA LYS A 39 -22.02 -15.41 -36.47
C LYS A 39 -21.19 -16.38 -35.64
N GLU A 40 -20.23 -17.05 -36.25
CA GLU A 40 -19.33 -17.98 -35.58
C GLU A 40 -17.89 -17.76 -36.05
N VAL A 41 -16.96 -17.68 -35.09
CA VAL A 41 -15.52 -17.66 -35.33
C VAL A 41 -14.86 -18.78 -34.54
N VAL A 42 -14.08 -19.61 -35.22
CA VAL A 42 -13.41 -20.79 -34.66
C VAL A 42 -11.90 -20.61 -34.72
N ILE A 43 -11.24 -20.70 -33.56
CA ILE A 43 -9.80 -20.64 -33.38
C ILE A 43 -9.32 -22.04 -33.02
N SER A 44 -8.31 -22.53 -33.72
CA SER A 44 -7.76 -23.87 -33.53
C SER A 44 -6.24 -23.87 -33.70
N PHE A 45 -5.57 -24.68 -32.90
CA PHE A 45 -4.12 -24.80 -32.90
C PHE A 45 -3.70 -26.18 -33.40
N GLY A 46 -2.90 -26.22 -34.48
CA GLY A 46 -2.22 -27.43 -34.92
C GLY A 46 -0.92 -27.59 -34.13
N ARG A 47 -0.81 -28.66 -33.36
CA ARG A 47 0.33 -28.93 -32.46
C ARG A 47 1.32 -29.88 -33.13
N ASN A 48 2.61 -29.63 -32.89
CA ASN A 48 3.70 -30.47 -33.40
C ASN A 48 4.23 -31.37 -32.27
N GLU A 49 4.75 -32.56 -32.61
CA GLU A 49 5.17 -33.60 -31.65
C GLU A 49 6.31 -33.20 -30.70
N VAL A 50 7.03 -32.10 -30.97
CA VAL A 50 8.28 -31.77 -30.24
C VAL A 50 8.26 -30.41 -29.51
N SER A 51 7.41 -29.42 -29.86
CA SER A 51 7.64 -28.05 -29.33
C SER A 51 6.50 -27.01 -29.38
N GLY A 52 5.22 -27.40 -29.29
CA GLY A 52 4.11 -26.46 -29.11
C GLY A 52 3.29 -26.16 -30.38
N ILE A 53 2.71 -24.97 -30.47
CA ILE A 53 1.82 -24.57 -31.57
C ILE A 53 2.62 -24.49 -32.90
N GLY A 54 2.34 -25.40 -33.83
CA GLY A 54 2.92 -25.42 -35.18
C GLY A 54 2.12 -24.68 -36.23
N SER A 55 0.81 -24.50 -36.00
CA SER A 55 -0.04 -23.63 -36.82
C SER A 55 -1.20 -23.06 -36.02
N ILE A 56 -1.62 -21.85 -36.39
CA ILE A 56 -2.81 -21.20 -35.83
C ILE A 56 -3.81 -21.04 -36.97
N MET A 57 -5.06 -21.43 -36.73
CA MET A 57 -6.12 -21.38 -37.71
C MET A 57 -7.34 -20.67 -37.13
N ILE A 58 -7.75 -19.59 -37.79
CA ILE A 58 -8.94 -18.80 -37.45
C ILE A 58 -9.91 -18.90 -38.63
N ALA A 59 -11.11 -19.41 -38.42
CA ALA A 59 -12.13 -19.57 -39.45
C ALA A 59 -13.43 -18.88 -39.03
N ASP A 60 -14.00 -18.07 -39.91
CA ASP A 60 -15.27 -17.39 -39.71
C ASP A 60 -16.30 -17.80 -40.78
N ASN A 61 -17.58 -17.66 -40.45
CA ASN A 61 -18.69 -17.93 -41.37
C ASN A 61 -19.35 -16.65 -41.92
N GLY A 62 -18.57 -15.58 -42.06
CA GLY A 62 -19.03 -14.29 -42.57
C GLY A 62 -19.25 -14.29 -44.09
N ASN A 63 -19.26 -13.11 -44.67
CA ASN A 63 -19.52 -12.88 -46.09
C ASN A 63 -18.30 -13.17 -46.99
N GLY A 64 -17.12 -13.40 -46.40
CA GLY A 64 -15.86 -13.50 -47.14
C GLY A 64 -15.36 -12.15 -47.68
N ILE A 65 -14.28 -12.21 -48.45
CA ILE A 65 -13.63 -11.08 -49.12
C ILE A 65 -13.83 -11.23 -50.62
N ARG A 66 -14.53 -10.29 -51.26
CA ARG A 66 -14.70 -10.35 -52.73
C ARG A 66 -13.38 -10.04 -53.45
N MET A 67 -13.15 -10.66 -54.61
CA MET A 67 -11.90 -10.51 -55.35
C MET A 67 -11.66 -9.06 -55.84
N ASP A 68 -12.72 -8.34 -56.20
CA ASP A 68 -12.67 -6.92 -56.59
C ASP A 68 -12.31 -5.99 -55.42
N GLU A 69 -12.61 -6.40 -54.18
CA GLU A 69 -12.25 -5.67 -52.97
C GLU A 69 -10.87 -6.07 -52.44
N ALA A 70 -10.34 -7.24 -52.84
CA ALA A 70 -9.09 -7.80 -52.35
C ALA A 70 -7.87 -6.95 -52.74
N GLU A 71 -7.82 -6.47 -53.99
CA GLU A 71 -6.71 -5.66 -54.49
C GLU A 71 -6.57 -4.37 -53.68
N GLU A 72 -7.66 -3.63 -53.47
CA GLU A 72 -7.66 -2.41 -52.67
C GLU A 72 -7.40 -2.71 -51.16
N ALA A 73 -8.05 -3.74 -50.63
CA ALA A 73 -7.94 -4.10 -49.23
C ALA A 73 -6.53 -4.52 -48.82
N PHE A 74 -5.75 -5.17 -49.70
CA PHE A 74 -4.40 -5.64 -49.39
C PHE A 74 -3.29 -4.68 -49.87
N THR A 75 -3.59 -3.73 -50.76
CA THR A 75 -2.62 -2.73 -51.24
C THR A 75 -2.44 -1.53 -50.30
N ASN A 76 -3.52 -1.04 -49.67
CA ASN A 76 -3.48 0.22 -48.92
C ASN A 76 -3.21 0.02 -47.41
N LEU A 77 -2.13 0.59 -46.90
CA LEU A 77 -1.82 0.68 -45.47
C LEU A 77 -2.64 1.79 -44.80
N GLY A 78 -3.92 1.49 -44.60
CA GLY A 78 -4.90 2.43 -44.09
C GLY A 78 -5.80 3.00 -45.20
N GLY A 79 -7.03 3.34 -44.82
CA GLY A 79 -8.08 3.70 -45.78
C GLY A 79 -9.02 2.53 -46.11
N SER A 80 -9.52 1.82 -45.10
CA SER A 80 -10.55 0.82 -45.33
C SER A 80 -11.83 1.48 -45.87
N TRP A 81 -12.50 0.84 -46.83
CA TRP A 81 -13.89 1.14 -47.22
C TRP A 81 -14.85 1.25 -46.00
N LYS A 82 -14.47 0.64 -44.86
CA LYS A 82 -15.14 0.74 -43.55
C LYS A 82 -15.18 2.17 -42.96
N LYS A 83 -14.43 3.15 -43.50
CA LYS A 83 -14.53 4.56 -43.08
C LYS A 83 -15.86 5.23 -43.46
N ALA A 84 -16.55 4.75 -44.51
CA ALA A 84 -17.76 5.40 -45.02
C ALA A 84 -19.06 4.90 -44.37
N LYS A 85 -19.06 3.71 -43.76
CA LYS A 85 -20.22 3.12 -43.07
C LYS A 85 -19.76 2.54 -41.75
N GLY A 86 -20.23 3.07 -40.63
CA GLY A 86 -19.89 2.59 -39.29
C GLY A 86 -20.49 1.24 -38.90
N THR A 87 -21.15 0.54 -39.82
CA THR A 87 -21.83 -0.74 -39.58
C THR A 87 -21.55 -1.78 -40.68
N THR A 88 -21.64 -3.06 -40.33
CA THR A 88 -21.47 -4.20 -41.23
C THR A 88 -22.56 -4.21 -42.31
N ARG A 89 -22.26 -4.85 -43.45
CA ARG A 89 -23.07 -4.77 -44.66
C ARG A 89 -24.46 -5.38 -44.51
N THR A 90 -24.57 -6.48 -43.79
CA THR A 90 -25.77 -7.32 -43.75
C THR A 90 -26.46 -7.22 -42.39
N LEU A 91 -25.74 -7.47 -41.30
CA LEU A 91 -26.34 -7.52 -39.96
C LEU A 91 -26.33 -6.17 -39.23
N ARG A 92 -25.84 -5.10 -39.89
CA ARG A 92 -25.79 -3.73 -39.36
C ARG A 92 -25.11 -3.63 -37.98
N ARG A 93 -24.18 -4.55 -37.69
CA ARG A 93 -23.39 -4.53 -36.44
C ARG A 93 -22.35 -3.43 -36.50
N LEU A 94 -21.92 -2.91 -35.36
CA LEU A 94 -20.83 -1.94 -35.32
C LEU A 94 -19.54 -2.59 -35.87
N LEU A 95 -18.79 -1.82 -36.67
CA LEU A 95 -17.51 -2.23 -37.27
C LEU A 95 -16.31 -1.84 -36.40
N HIS A 96 -15.48 -2.82 -36.05
CA HIS A 96 -14.26 -2.65 -35.27
C HIS A 96 -13.12 -2.05 -36.12
N GLY A 97 -12.86 -2.62 -37.30
CA GLY A 97 -11.68 -2.33 -38.09
C GLY A 97 -11.76 -1.01 -38.88
N ARG A 98 -11.38 0.12 -38.28
CA ARG A 98 -11.37 1.43 -38.97
C ARG A 98 -10.04 1.77 -39.68
N ARG A 99 -8.94 1.14 -39.24
CA ARG A 99 -7.57 1.54 -39.63
C ARG A 99 -6.91 0.65 -40.69
N GLY A 100 -7.50 -0.51 -41.02
CA GLY A 100 -6.90 -1.46 -41.99
C GLY A 100 -5.56 -2.07 -41.54
N LYS A 101 -5.21 -1.97 -40.25
CA LYS A 101 -3.92 -2.44 -39.70
C LYS A 101 -3.97 -3.86 -39.12
N GLY A 102 -5.15 -4.34 -38.71
CA GLY A 102 -5.32 -5.61 -37.99
C GLY A 102 -4.81 -6.85 -38.75
N ARG A 103 -4.89 -6.86 -40.08
CA ARG A 103 -4.39 -7.98 -40.92
C ARG A 103 -2.87 -8.20 -40.84
N PHE A 104 -2.09 -7.15 -40.56
CA PHE A 104 -0.64 -7.27 -40.41
C PHE A 104 -0.24 -7.87 -39.06
N ARG A 105 -1.13 -7.86 -38.05
CA ARG A 105 -0.88 -8.51 -36.76
C ARG A 105 -0.75 -10.02 -36.88
N ALA A 106 -1.30 -10.63 -37.93
CA ALA A 106 -1.09 -12.07 -38.20
C ALA A 106 0.40 -12.43 -38.34
N PHE A 107 1.23 -11.53 -38.86
CA PHE A 107 2.68 -11.75 -39.01
C PHE A 107 3.45 -11.67 -37.70
N SER A 108 2.83 -11.18 -36.60
CA SER A 108 3.42 -11.29 -35.25
C SER A 108 3.37 -12.72 -34.71
N LEU A 109 2.46 -13.55 -35.25
CA LEU A 109 2.22 -14.92 -34.81
C LEU A 109 2.99 -15.95 -35.64
N GLY A 110 3.37 -15.67 -36.89
CA GLY A 110 4.14 -16.60 -37.71
C GLY A 110 4.64 -15.99 -39.01
N LYS A 111 5.57 -16.68 -39.68
CA LYS A 111 6.23 -16.21 -40.91
C LYS A 111 5.32 -16.16 -42.11
N LYS A 112 4.43 -17.15 -42.29
CA LYS A 112 3.58 -17.28 -43.47
C LYS A 112 2.11 -17.24 -43.07
N VAL A 113 1.34 -16.38 -43.73
CA VAL A 113 -0.10 -16.23 -43.51
C VAL A 113 -0.83 -16.48 -44.83
N GLU A 114 -1.83 -17.35 -44.78
CA GLU A 114 -2.72 -17.68 -45.90
C GLU A 114 -4.16 -17.33 -45.50
N TRP A 115 -4.82 -16.50 -46.30
CA TRP A 115 -6.26 -16.25 -46.24
C TRP A 115 -6.93 -17.01 -47.37
N GLU A 116 -7.77 -17.98 -47.02
CA GLU A 116 -8.65 -18.68 -47.95
C GLU A 116 -10.06 -18.17 -47.70
N THR A 117 -10.72 -17.63 -48.72
CA THR A 117 -12.01 -16.96 -48.56
C THR A 117 -13.07 -17.56 -49.47
N TRP A 118 -14.31 -17.57 -49.01
CA TRP A 118 -15.51 -17.97 -49.74
C TRP A 118 -16.53 -16.86 -49.68
N TYR A 119 -17.00 -16.39 -50.83
CA TYR A 119 -17.95 -15.27 -50.90
C TYR A 119 -18.99 -15.50 -51.99
N ASP A 120 -20.15 -14.86 -51.84
CA ASP A 120 -21.22 -14.93 -52.85
C ASP A 120 -20.98 -13.94 -53.99
N ARG A 121 -21.07 -14.45 -55.21
CA ARG A 121 -21.08 -13.66 -56.45
C ARG A 121 -22.25 -14.13 -57.29
N ASP A 122 -23.31 -13.33 -57.32
CA ASP A 122 -24.53 -13.59 -58.10
C ASP A 122 -25.14 -14.98 -57.81
N GLY A 123 -25.18 -15.38 -56.53
CA GLY A 123 -25.73 -16.67 -56.10
C GLY A 123 -24.81 -17.88 -56.28
N LYS A 124 -23.55 -17.68 -56.70
CA LYS A 124 -22.51 -18.71 -56.75
C LYS A 124 -21.43 -18.40 -55.73
N THR A 125 -20.96 -19.43 -55.03
CA THR A 125 -19.86 -19.27 -54.07
C THR A 125 -18.52 -19.36 -54.78
N MET A 126 -17.77 -18.27 -54.73
CA MET A 126 -16.43 -18.17 -55.30
C MET A 126 -15.38 -18.28 -54.19
N THR A 127 -14.20 -18.82 -54.53
CA THR A 127 -13.07 -18.93 -53.63
C THR A 127 -11.75 -18.63 -54.29
N TYR A 128 -10.84 -18.07 -53.52
CA TYR A 128 -9.44 -17.84 -53.90
C TYR A 128 -8.59 -17.75 -52.63
N LYS A 129 -7.27 -17.73 -52.82
CA LYS A 129 -6.28 -17.62 -51.74
C LYS A 129 -5.47 -16.35 -51.85
N ILE A 130 -5.19 -15.74 -50.70
CA ILE A 130 -4.23 -14.67 -50.55
C ILE A 130 -3.12 -15.18 -49.66
N THR A 131 -1.87 -15.04 -50.08
CA THR A 131 -0.71 -15.44 -49.26
C THR A 131 0.23 -14.27 -49.06
N GLY A 132 0.78 -14.17 -47.85
CA GLY A 132 1.80 -13.18 -47.50
C GLY A 132 2.91 -13.80 -46.66
N ASN A 133 4.08 -13.17 -46.69
CA ASN A 133 5.26 -13.57 -45.93
C ASN A 133 5.79 -12.39 -45.11
N ARG A 134 6.16 -12.64 -43.85
CA ARG A 134 6.77 -11.66 -42.95
C ARG A 134 8.08 -11.07 -43.48
N ASP A 135 8.86 -11.81 -44.26
CA ASP A 135 10.11 -11.29 -44.84
C ASP A 135 9.83 -10.25 -45.95
N GLU A 136 8.60 -10.25 -46.48
CA GLU A 136 8.11 -9.35 -47.53
C GLU A 136 6.75 -8.74 -47.15
N LEU A 137 6.63 -8.08 -45.98
CA LEU A 137 5.37 -7.48 -45.45
C LEU A 137 4.62 -6.53 -46.40
N GLY A 138 5.21 -6.14 -47.53
CA GLY A 138 4.60 -5.30 -48.57
C GLY A 138 4.19 -6.03 -49.85
N LYS A 139 4.28 -7.37 -49.90
CA LYS A 139 3.89 -8.19 -51.06
C LYS A 139 2.89 -9.27 -50.66
N PHE A 140 1.77 -9.32 -51.37
CA PHE A 140 0.76 -10.37 -51.25
C PHE A 140 0.55 -11.02 -52.61
N GLN A 141 0.39 -12.34 -52.62
CA GLN A 141 0.04 -13.09 -53.81
C GLN A 141 -1.44 -13.46 -53.75
N ILE A 142 -2.20 -13.00 -54.74
CA ILE A 142 -3.63 -13.32 -54.89
C ILE A 142 -3.73 -14.41 -55.98
N GLY A 143 -4.30 -15.55 -55.61
CA GLY A 143 -4.56 -16.67 -56.52
C GLY A 143 -5.77 -16.44 -57.41
N ASP A 144 -5.97 -17.34 -58.37
CA ASP A 144 -7.10 -17.29 -59.27
C ASP A 144 -8.42 -17.65 -58.57
N GLU A 145 -9.51 -17.03 -59.04
CA GLU A 145 -10.85 -17.28 -58.53
C GLU A 145 -11.43 -18.56 -59.12
N THR A 146 -12.02 -19.39 -58.25
CA THR A 146 -12.67 -20.64 -58.64
C THR A 146 -14.06 -20.75 -58.03
N ASN A 147 -14.99 -21.40 -58.72
CA ASN A 147 -16.33 -21.66 -58.23
C ASN A 147 -16.35 -22.95 -57.41
N VAL A 148 -16.96 -22.92 -56.23
CA VAL A 148 -17.05 -24.07 -55.32
C VAL A 148 -18.44 -24.18 -54.68
N LYS A 149 -18.81 -25.38 -54.25
CA LYS A 149 -20.00 -25.60 -53.43
C LYS A 149 -19.61 -25.56 -51.95
N ALA A 150 -19.51 -24.35 -51.40
CA ALA A 150 -19.19 -24.11 -49.99
C ALA A 150 -20.11 -23.02 -49.41
N LYS A 151 -20.10 -22.84 -48.09
CA LYS A 151 -20.70 -21.65 -47.46
C LYS A 151 -19.70 -20.50 -47.49
N THR A 152 -20.20 -19.26 -47.36
CA THR A 152 -19.34 -18.08 -47.25
C THR A 152 -18.55 -18.06 -45.94
N GLY A 153 -17.41 -17.38 -45.94
CA GLY A 153 -16.55 -17.24 -44.78
C GLY A 153 -15.10 -16.95 -45.16
N THR A 154 -14.24 -16.74 -44.17
CA THR A 154 -12.80 -16.65 -44.37
C THR A 154 -12.05 -17.55 -43.40
N LYS A 155 -10.95 -18.13 -43.86
CA LYS A 155 -10.05 -18.96 -43.09
C LYS A 155 -8.64 -18.40 -43.17
N VAL A 156 -8.08 -18.04 -42.03
CA VAL A 156 -6.72 -17.55 -41.88
C VAL A 156 -5.87 -18.66 -41.29
N LYS A 157 -4.85 -19.09 -42.02
CA LYS A 157 -3.87 -20.09 -41.58
C LYS A 157 -2.50 -19.44 -41.42
N ILE A 158 -1.96 -19.50 -40.21
CA ILE A 158 -0.65 -18.96 -39.85
C ILE A 158 0.31 -20.13 -39.60
N THR A 159 1.46 -20.10 -40.24
CA THR A 159 2.50 -21.16 -40.20
C THR A 159 3.90 -20.55 -40.13
N GLY A 160 4.91 -21.38 -39.87
CA GLY A 160 6.28 -20.90 -39.62
C GLY A 160 6.38 -20.16 -38.30
N ILE A 161 5.84 -20.77 -37.26
CA ILE A 161 5.85 -20.27 -35.88
C ILE A 161 7.21 -20.66 -35.28
N GLU A 162 8.09 -19.68 -35.09
CA GLU A 162 9.47 -19.91 -34.62
C GLU A 162 9.62 -19.85 -33.10
N GLN A 163 8.67 -19.20 -32.42
CA GLN A 163 8.66 -19.04 -30.98
C GLN A 163 7.42 -19.73 -30.40
N ASN A 164 7.57 -20.40 -29.25
CA ASN A 164 6.43 -20.99 -28.57
C ASN A 164 5.55 -19.90 -27.95
N PHE A 165 4.23 -20.09 -27.96
CA PHE A 165 3.26 -19.16 -27.37
C PHE A 165 2.47 -19.81 -26.23
N PRO A 166 3.08 -20.09 -25.07
CA PRO A 166 2.36 -20.67 -23.93
C PRO A 166 1.14 -19.86 -23.50
N SER A 167 1.15 -18.53 -23.72
CA SER A 167 0.03 -17.65 -23.41
C SER A 167 -1.23 -17.92 -24.25
N LEU A 168 -1.13 -18.60 -25.39
CA LEU A 168 -2.28 -18.97 -26.23
C LEU A 168 -2.86 -20.33 -25.86
N GLU A 169 -2.10 -21.19 -25.16
CA GLU A 169 -2.54 -22.56 -24.81
C GLU A 169 -3.09 -22.69 -23.39
N ARG A 170 -2.92 -21.68 -22.54
CA ARG A 170 -3.44 -21.68 -21.16
C ARG A 170 -4.94 -21.42 -21.14
N GLU A 171 -5.63 -21.93 -20.12
CA GLU A 171 -7.04 -21.60 -19.87
C GLU A 171 -7.25 -20.08 -19.75
N ASN A 172 -6.27 -19.34 -19.20
CA ASN A 172 -6.26 -17.88 -19.15
C ASN A 172 -6.40 -17.18 -20.52
N ALA A 173 -6.08 -17.83 -21.65
CA ALA A 173 -6.30 -17.24 -22.97
C ALA A 173 -7.80 -17.12 -23.29
N ILE A 174 -8.59 -18.12 -22.91
CA ILE A 174 -10.05 -18.10 -23.09
C ILE A 174 -10.64 -17.02 -22.21
N ASP A 175 -10.13 -16.86 -21.00
CA ASP A 175 -10.51 -15.79 -20.07
C ASP A 175 -10.22 -14.40 -20.65
N GLU A 176 -9.00 -14.16 -21.15
CA GLU A 176 -8.64 -12.88 -21.80
C GLU A 176 -9.53 -12.58 -23.03
N ILE A 177 -9.83 -13.60 -23.85
CA ILE A 177 -10.77 -13.47 -24.98
C ILE A 177 -12.19 -13.20 -24.46
N THR A 178 -12.62 -13.87 -23.40
CA THR A 178 -13.95 -13.67 -22.79
C THR A 178 -14.09 -12.22 -22.34
N GLU A 179 -13.11 -11.68 -21.60
CA GLU A 179 -13.13 -10.29 -21.14
C GLU A 179 -13.18 -9.29 -22.30
N GLN A 180 -12.42 -9.52 -23.38
CA GLN A 180 -12.41 -8.59 -24.53
C GLN A 180 -13.71 -8.58 -25.32
N PHE A 181 -14.33 -9.75 -25.50
CA PHE A 181 -15.52 -9.90 -26.33
C PHE A 181 -16.82 -9.87 -25.54
N ALA A 182 -16.80 -9.95 -24.21
CA ALA A 182 -18.00 -10.01 -23.36
C ALA A 182 -18.96 -8.84 -23.60
N LEU A 183 -18.45 -7.60 -23.68
CA LEU A 183 -19.29 -6.45 -23.94
C LEU A 183 -20.01 -6.57 -25.31
N TYR A 184 -19.27 -6.94 -26.35
CA TYR A 184 -19.81 -7.09 -27.71
C TYR A 184 -20.79 -8.26 -27.81
N MET A 185 -20.46 -9.41 -27.21
CA MET A 185 -21.34 -10.58 -27.14
C MET A 185 -22.57 -10.32 -26.27
N SER A 186 -22.51 -9.37 -25.33
CA SER A 186 -23.68 -8.92 -24.56
C SER A 186 -24.67 -8.11 -25.38
N GLU A 187 -24.20 -7.40 -26.42
CA GLU A 187 -25.06 -6.66 -27.35
C GLU A 187 -25.54 -7.53 -28.52
N TYR A 188 -24.73 -8.51 -28.94
CA TYR A 188 -25.02 -9.40 -30.07
C TYR A 188 -25.02 -10.87 -29.65
N SER A 189 -26.15 -11.33 -29.09
CA SER A 189 -26.30 -12.66 -28.49
C SER A 189 -26.20 -13.85 -29.47
N ASN A 190 -26.24 -13.61 -30.77
CA ASN A 190 -26.15 -14.64 -31.81
C ASN A 190 -24.70 -14.97 -32.22
N ILE A 191 -23.70 -14.32 -31.60
CA ILE A 191 -22.29 -14.53 -31.87
C ILE A 191 -21.77 -15.69 -31.03
N LYS A 192 -21.00 -16.58 -31.67
CA LYS A 192 -20.31 -17.69 -31.03
C LYS A 192 -18.82 -17.60 -31.34
N ILE A 193 -17.98 -17.66 -30.32
CA ILE A 193 -16.53 -17.76 -30.47
C ILE A 193 -16.11 -19.11 -29.89
N LYS A 194 -15.42 -19.93 -30.68
CA LYS A 194 -14.89 -21.22 -30.24
C LYS A 194 -13.37 -21.15 -30.22
N TYR A 195 -12.77 -21.24 -29.04
CA TYR A 195 -11.34 -21.16 -28.83
C TYR A 195 -10.77 -22.52 -28.41
N ASP A 196 -9.94 -23.11 -29.27
CA ASP A 196 -9.28 -24.41 -29.07
C ASP A 196 -10.21 -25.52 -28.59
N GLY A 197 -11.39 -25.62 -29.21
CA GLY A 197 -12.39 -26.64 -28.88
C GLY A 197 -13.46 -26.23 -27.86
N LYS A 198 -13.20 -25.21 -27.04
CA LYS A 198 -14.15 -24.69 -26.03
C LYS A 198 -14.91 -23.46 -26.55
N TYR A 199 -16.19 -23.32 -26.25
CA TYR A 199 -16.94 -22.10 -26.55
C TYR A 199 -16.66 -21.03 -25.49
N VAL A 200 -16.49 -19.79 -25.93
CA VAL A 200 -16.42 -18.61 -25.06
C VAL A 200 -17.85 -18.33 -24.57
N ASP A 201 -18.11 -18.62 -23.30
CA ASP A 201 -19.40 -18.35 -22.67
C ASP A 201 -19.27 -17.29 -21.57
N TRP A 202 -19.46 -16.03 -21.96
CA TRP A 202 -19.42 -14.91 -21.02
C TRP A 202 -20.59 -14.93 -20.03
N ALA A 203 -21.71 -15.58 -20.34
CA ALA A 203 -22.89 -15.61 -19.48
C ALA A 203 -22.72 -16.59 -18.32
N GLU A 204 -22.00 -17.69 -18.53
CA GLU A 204 -21.63 -18.64 -17.48
C GLU A 204 -20.76 -17.97 -16.41
N VAL A 205 -19.72 -17.24 -16.84
CA VAL A 205 -18.73 -16.60 -15.95
C VAL A 205 -19.17 -15.25 -15.40
N LYS A 206 -20.20 -14.62 -15.98
CA LYS A 206 -20.80 -13.39 -15.47
C LYS A 206 -21.54 -13.63 -14.16
N ASN A 207 -21.23 -12.79 -13.16
CA ASN A 207 -22.02 -12.65 -11.94
C ASN A 207 -23.13 -11.59 -12.15
N LEU A 208 -22.75 -10.36 -12.47
CA LEU A 208 -23.67 -9.24 -12.66
C LEU A 208 -23.19 -8.32 -13.79
N LYS A 209 -24.11 -7.64 -14.48
CA LYS A 209 -23.81 -6.54 -15.39
C LYS A 209 -24.58 -5.31 -14.94
N LYS A 210 -23.91 -4.17 -14.84
CA LYS A 210 -24.51 -2.86 -14.58
C LYS A 210 -24.14 -1.91 -15.70
N ASP A 211 -25.13 -1.37 -16.36
CA ASP A 211 -24.97 -0.23 -17.26
C ASP A 211 -25.40 1.05 -16.50
N PHE A 212 -24.56 2.08 -16.56
CA PHE A 212 -24.84 3.39 -15.97
C PHE A 212 -25.44 4.30 -17.02
N GLU A 213 -26.35 5.19 -16.61
CA GLU A 213 -26.81 6.27 -17.47
C GLU A 213 -25.62 7.13 -17.91
N PRO A 214 -25.53 7.51 -19.20
CA PRO A 214 -24.47 8.37 -19.69
C PRO A 214 -24.41 9.69 -18.92
N PHE A 215 -23.19 10.17 -18.68
CA PHE A 215 -22.95 11.40 -17.91
C PHE A 215 -21.98 12.34 -18.61
N ASP A 216 -22.13 13.63 -18.33
CA ASP A 216 -21.29 14.68 -18.89
C ASP A 216 -20.03 14.88 -18.04
N VAL A 217 -18.88 15.02 -18.72
CA VAL A 217 -17.61 15.44 -18.11
C VAL A 217 -17.12 16.71 -18.79
N GLU A 218 -16.84 17.75 -18.00
CA GLU A 218 -16.34 19.02 -18.51
C GLU A 218 -14.83 18.95 -18.83
N LEU A 219 -14.48 19.24 -20.08
CA LEU A 219 -13.13 19.20 -20.60
C LEU A 219 -12.38 20.52 -20.34
N THR A 220 -11.07 20.52 -20.51
CA THR A 220 -10.21 21.69 -20.30
C THR A 220 -10.51 22.86 -21.24
N ASN A 221 -11.11 22.57 -22.40
CA ASN A 221 -11.55 23.58 -23.38
C ASN A 221 -12.98 24.11 -23.11
N GLY A 222 -13.63 23.71 -22.00
CA GLY A 222 -15.00 24.09 -21.66
C GLY A 222 -16.10 23.33 -22.40
N SER A 223 -15.76 22.41 -23.31
CA SER A 223 -16.73 21.50 -23.92
C SER A 223 -17.06 20.33 -23.01
N LYS A 224 -18.20 19.68 -23.22
CA LYS A 224 -18.61 18.49 -22.46
C LYS A 224 -18.41 17.22 -23.28
N ALA A 225 -17.79 16.21 -22.69
CA ALA A 225 -17.74 14.86 -23.22
C ALA A 225 -18.85 14.02 -22.59
N ILE A 226 -19.63 13.33 -23.43
CA ILE A 226 -20.59 12.31 -22.97
C ILE A 226 -19.81 11.02 -22.72
N VAL A 227 -19.97 10.46 -21.54
CA VAL A 227 -19.27 9.24 -21.09
C VAL A 227 -20.31 8.21 -20.65
N GLY A 228 -20.27 7.03 -21.27
CA GLY A 228 -20.98 5.85 -20.82
C GLY A 228 -20.07 4.98 -19.95
N LEU A 229 -20.64 4.33 -18.93
CA LEU A 229 -19.93 3.38 -18.08
C LEU A 229 -20.72 2.08 -18.00
N SER A 230 -20.06 0.96 -18.29
CA SER A 230 -20.61 -0.38 -18.09
C SER A 230 -19.67 -1.19 -17.20
N VAL A 231 -20.20 -2.00 -16.30
CA VAL A 231 -19.42 -2.87 -15.40
C VAL A 231 -19.94 -4.29 -15.52
N ILE A 232 -19.03 -5.24 -15.69
CA ILE A 232 -19.32 -6.67 -15.61
C ILE A 232 -18.56 -7.23 -14.42
N GLU A 233 -19.28 -7.83 -13.47
CA GLU A 233 -18.73 -8.60 -12.35
C GLU A 233 -18.60 -10.07 -12.76
N TRP A 234 -17.50 -10.71 -12.39
CA TRP A 234 -17.19 -12.10 -12.72
C TRP A 234 -17.40 -13.04 -11.51
N LYS A 235 -17.79 -14.30 -11.73
CA LYS A 235 -18.05 -15.29 -10.66
C LYS A 235 -16.78 -15.91 -10.07
N ASN A 236 -15.73 -16.08 -10.89
CA ASN A 236 -14.46 -16.71 -10.52
C ASN A 236 -13.29 -15.80 -10.91
N LEU A 237 -12.09 -16.11 -10.38
CA LEU A 237 -10.78 -15.44 -10.53
C LEU A 237 -10.26 -15.37 -11.99
N ILE A 238 -11.08 -14.86 -12.89
CA ILE A 238 -10.73 -14.55 -14.27
C ILE A 238 -10.18 -13.12 -14.27
N GLY A 239 -8.86 -13.03 -14.28
CA GLY A 239 -8.14 -11.81 -14.63
C GLY A 239 -8.19 -10.69 -13.58
N THR A 240 -7.07 -9.99 -13.45
CA THR A 240 -6.96 -8.76 -12.66
C THR A 240 -8.09 -7.79 -13.00
N ARG A 241 -8.68 -7.12 -12.00
CA ARG A 241 -9.58 -5.98 -12.23
C ARG A 241 -9.03 -5.04 -13.31
N ARG A 242 -9.82 -4.68 -14.32
CA ARG A 242 -9.40 -3.80 -15.43
C ARG A 242 -10.41 -2.72 -15.74
N LEU A 243 -9.91 -1.68 -16.39
CA LEU A 243 -10.71 -0.60 -16.94
C LEU A 243 -10.32 -0.45 -18.41
N LEU A 244 -11.29 -0.72 -19.29
CA LEU A 244 -11.14 -0.72 -20.74
C LEU A 244 -11.64 0.61 -21.29
N LEU A 245 -10.76 1.30 -22.02
CA LEU A 245 -11.06 2.56 -22.68
C LEU A 245 -11.66 2.26 -24.05
N CYS A 246 -12.93 2.60 -24.21
CA CYS A 246 -13.72 2.24 -25.37
C CYS A 246 -14.19 3.48 -26.13
N GLY A 247 -14.36 3.33 -27.45
CA GLY A 247 -15.14 4.28 -28.23
C GLY A 247 -16.60 4.30 -27.79
N LYS A 248 -17.37 5.27 -28.30
CA LYS A 248 -18.83 5.34 -28.08
C LYS A 248 -19.57 4.06 -28.52
N ASP A 249 -18.99 3.33 -29.45
CA ASP A 249 -19.43 2.06 -29.99
C ASP A 249 -19.04 0.83 -29.15
N GLY A 250 -18.28 1.01 -28.06
CA GLY A 250 -17.90 -0.08 -27.16
C GLY A 250 -16.67 -0.87 -27.60
N PHE A 251 -15.96 -0.47 -28.66
CA PHE A 251 -14.67 -1.09 -29.00
C PHE A 251 -13.56 -0.59 -28.10
N THR A 252 -12.82 -1.52 -27.52
CA THR A 252 -11.67 -1.23 -26.68
C THR A 252 -10.47 -0.77 -27.50
N TYR A 253 -9.92 0.38 -27.14
CA TYR A 253 -8.69 0.94 -27.69
C TYR A 253 -7.48 0.69 -26.78
N ASP A 254 -7.68 0.71 -25.46
CA ASP A 254 -6.61 0.54 -24.47
C ASP A 254 -7.13 -0.09 -23.17
N ASP A 255 -6.23 -0.70 -22.40
CA ASP A 255 -6.51 -1.29 -21.09
C ASP A 255 -5.63 -0.69 -19.99
N ILE A 256 -6.26 -0.26 -18.89
CA ILE A 256 -5.55 0.32 -17.75
C ILE A 256 -5.99 -0.33 -16.44
N PRO A 257 -5.14 -0.25 -15.39
CA PRO A 257 -5.56 -0.60 -14.05
C PRO A 257 -6.76 0.25 -13.60
N PRO A 258 -7.69 -0.31 -12.81
CA PRO A 258 -8.94 0.36 -12.43
C PRO A 258 -8.70 1.56 -11.52
N GLY A 259 -7.61 1.57 -10.75
CA GLY A 259 -7.29 2.67 -9.82
C GLY A 259 -8.31 2.83 -8.68
N ILE A 260 -9.07 1.78 -8.36
CA ILE A 260 -10.03 1.75 -7.25
C ILE A 260 -9.85 0.50 -6.39
N HIS A 261 -10.15 0.64 -5.10
CA HIS A 261 -10.19 -0.48 -4.17
C HIS A 261 -11.62 -1.02 -4.08
N ALA A 262 -11.87 -2.16 -4.72
CA ALA A 262 -13.16 -2.88 -4.66
C ALA A 262 -12.89 -4.32 -4.22
N PRO A 263 -12.54 -4.53 -2.95
CA PRO A 263 -12.10 -5.83 -2.48
C PRO A 263 -13.25 -6.81 -2.64
N GLY A 264 -13.01 -7.96 -3.27
CA GLY A 264 -13.96 -9.10 -3.31
C GLY A 264 -14.83 -9.12 -4.54
N PHE A 265 -14.66 -8.11 -5.38
CA PHE A 265 -15.28 -8.03 -6.68
C PHE A 265 -14.17 -8.15 -7.72
N GLU A 266 -14.28 -9.18 -8.55
CA GLU A 266 -13.56 -9.24 -9.81
C GLU A 266 -14.46 -8.64 -10.89
N PHE A 267 -13.93 -7.65 -11.61
CA PHE A 267 -14.72 -6.88 -12.56
C PHE A 267 -13.90 -6.32 -13.70
N THR A 268 -14.59 -6.10 -14.81
CA THR A 268 -14.11 -5.31 -15.94
C THR A 268 -15.06 -4.14 -16.15
N ALA A 269 -14.51 -2.92 -16.07
CA ALA A 269 -15.24 -1.68 -16.34
C ALA A 269 -14.93 -1.18 -17.76
N TYR A 270 -15.94 -0.69 -18.46
CA TYR A 270 -15.84 -0.21 -19.84
C TYR A 270 -16.26 1.26 -19.88
N ILE A 271 -15.32 2.15 -20.17
CA ILE A 271 -15.60 3.58 -20.34
C ILE A 271 -15.81 3.84 -21.83
N LYS A 272 -17.00 4.28 -22.22
CA LYS A 272 -17.38 4.54 -23.62
C LYS A 272 -17.44 6.05 -23.85
N SER A 273 -16.62 6.59 -24.75
CA SER A 273 -16.72 8.00 -25.14
C SER A 273 -16.21 8.27 -26.55
N ASP A 274 -16.81 9.23 -27.25
CA ASP A 274 -16.31 9.74 -28.53
C ASP A 274 -14.92 10.39 -28.38
N LEU A 275 -14.60 10.93 -27.20
CA LEU A 275 -13.30 11.53 -26.90
C LEU A 275 -12.16 10.52 -27.01
N ILE A 276 -12.36 9.31 -26.49
CA ILE A 276 -11.35 8.24 -26.49
C ILE A 276 -10.99 7.85 -27.93
N GLY A 277 -12.00 7.74 -28.81
CA GLY A 277 -11.77 7.47 -30.23
C GLY A 277 -10.94 8.55 -30.92
N LYS A 278 -11.20 9.83 -30.63
CA LYS A 278 -10.41 10.96 -31.16
C LYS A 278 -8.96 10.94 -30.63
N MET A 279 -8.79 10.67 -29.34
CA MET A 279 -7.46 10.59 -28.71
C MET A 279 -6.61 9.45 -29.27
N ASP A 280 -7.21 8.30 -29.59
CA ASP A 280 -6.52 7.22 -30.27
C ASP A 280 -6.11 7.66 -31.69
N GLU A 281 -6.98 8.35 -32.45
CA GLU A 281 -6.68 8.89 -33.79
C GLU A 281 -5.53 9.89 -33.81
N GLU A 282 -5.43 10.71 -32.79
CA GLU A 282 -4.34 11.69 -32.61
C GLU A 282 -3.09 11.09 -31.97
N GLY A 283 -3.14 9.83 -31.51
CA GLY A 283 -2.05 9.15 -30.80
C GLY A 283 -1.81 9.67 -29.38
N THR A 284 -2.70 10.50 -28.85
CA THR A 284 -2.61 11.11 -27.51
C THR A 284 -3.11 10.20 -26.41
N LEU A 285 -3.86 9.13 -26.73
CA LEU A 285 -4.34 8.14 -25.77
C LEU A 285 -3.20 7.47 -24.98
N ALA A 286 -2.04 7.26 -25.63
CA ALA A 286 -0.84 6.70 -25.01
C ALA A 286 -0.24 7.54 -23.87
N LEU A 287 -0.66 8.81 -23.73
CA LEU A 287 -0.25 9.68 -22.61
C LEU A 287 -0.95 9.30 -21.29
N GLY A 288 -2.02 8.52 -21.33
CA GLY A 288 -2.75 8.05 -20.15
C GLY A 288 -3.13 9.19 -19.19
N ASP A 289 -2.84 9.02 -17.90
CA ASP A 289 -3.15 9.99 -16.83
C ASP A 289 -2.44 11.36 -17.00
N MET A 290 -1.44 11.48 -17.89
CA MET A 290 -0.80 12.78 -18.17
C MET A 290 -1.71 13.69 -19.02
N HIS A 291 -2.68 13.14 -19.75
CA HIS A 291 -3.65 13.93 -20.50
C HIS A 291 -4.77 14.43 -19.58
N LYS A 292 -4.84 15.75 -19.35
CA LYS A 292 -5.78 16.37 -18.40
C LYS A 292 -7.24 15.98 -18.61
N ASP A 293 -7.70 15.95 -19.87
CA ASP A 293 -9.08 15.58 -20.20
C ASP A 293 -9.38 14.10 -19.95
N LEU A 294 -8.45 13.20 -20.32
CA LEU A 294 -8.60 11.77 -20.06
C LEU A 294 -8.62 11.52 -18.55
N LYS A 295 -7.72 12.16 -17.81
CA LYS A 295 -7.70 12.10 -16.35
C LYS A 295 -9.03 12.52 -15.72
N ARG A 296 -9.65 13.62 -16.18
CA ARG A 296 -10.98 14.04 -15.69
C ARG A 296 -12.05 12.98 -15.93
N VAL A 297 -12.07 12.38 -17.12
CA VAL A 297 -13.00 11.29 -17.45
C VAL A 297 -12.76 10.08 -16.56
N LEU A 298 -11.50 9.71 -16.35
CA LEU A 298 -11.12 8.59 -15.49
C LEU A 298 -11.51 8.83 -14.03
N ASP A 299 -11.27 10.02 -13.49
CA ASP A 299 -11.58 10.35 -12.09
C ASP A 299 -13.09 10.27 -11.84
N VAL A 300 -13.92 10.87 -12.70
CA VAL A 300 -15.39 10.80 -12.60
C VAL A 300 -15.90 9.36 -12.73
N ALA A 301 -15.34 8.57 -13.65
CA ALA A 301 -15.71 7.17 -13.81
C ALA A 301 -15.31 6.33 -12.58
N ARG A 302 -14.11 6.54 -12.03
CA ARG A 302 -13.61 5.87 -10.83
C ARG A 302 -14.49 6.17 -9.62
N ASP A 303 -14.95 7.41 -9.45
CA ASP A 303 -15.84 7.77 -8.34
C ASP A 303 -17.19 7.07 -8.42
N LYS A 304 -17.81 7.01 -9.62
CA LYS A 304 -19.03 6.21 -9.84
C LYS A 304 -18.82 4.72 -9.56
N LEU A 305 -17.66 4.17 -9.91
CA LEU A 305 -17.32 2.78 -9.60
C LEU A 305 -17.17 2.56 -8.09
N LYS A 306 -16.55 3.48 -7.35
CA LYS A 306 -16.43 3.40 -5.88
C LYS A 306 -17.81 3.36 -5.23
N ASP A 307 -18.71 4.25 -5.64
CA ASP A 307 -20.09 4.29 -5.10
C ASP A 307 -20.83 2.99 -5.40
N TYR A 308 -20.73 2.49 -6.63
CA TYR A 308 -21.32 1.21 -7.01
C TYR A 308 -20.81 0.04 -6.17
N PHE A 309 -19.49 -0.10 -6.01
CA PHE A 309 -18.92 -1.20 -5.23
C PHE A 309 -19.16 -1.05 -3.73
N ARG A 310 -19.32 0.17 -3.22
CA ARG A 310 -19.77 0.42 -1.85
C ARG A 310 -21.19 -0.12 -1.65
N GLU A 311 -22.12 0.22 -2.53
CA GLU A 311 -23.50 -0.30 -2.49
C GLU A 311 -23.57 -1.82 -2.67
N ARG A 312 -22.79 -2.37 -3.61
CA ARG A 312 -22.71 -3.83 -3.81
C ARG A 312 -22.14 -4.55 -2.60
N SER A 313 -21.13 -3.98 -1.95
CA SER A 313 -20.58 -4.52 -0.70
C SER A 313 -21.66 -4.57 0.39
N LEU A 314 -22.45 -3.51 0.55
CA LEU A 314 -23.59 -3.47 1.48
C LEU A 314 -24.73 -4.44 1.10
N TYR A 315 -24.93 -4.70 -0.19
CA TYR A 315 -25.93 -5.68 -0.65
C TYR A 315 -25.50 -7.12 -0.38
N VAL A 316 -24.23 -7.46 -0.68
CA VAL A 316 -23.66 -8.79 -0.39
C VAL A 316 -23.57 -9.00 1.12
N ALA A 317 -23.21 -7.94 1.87
CA ALA A 317 -23.27 -7.89 3.32
C ALA A 317 -24.62 -8.36 3.86
N GLY A 318 -25.70 -7.73 3.39
CA GLY A 318 -27.06 -8.08 3.78
C GLY A 318 -27.39 -9.55 3.52
N LYS A 319 -27.00 -10.10 2.36
CA LYS A 319 -27.27 -11.52 2.03
C LYS A 319 -26.57 -12.52 2.94
N VAL A 320 -25.29 -12.28 3.25
CA VAL A 320 -24.52 -13.16 4.14
C VAL A 320 -25.06 -13.06 5.56
N VAL A 321 -25.41 -11.86 6.01
CA VAL A 321 -26.09 -11.65 7.30
C VAL A 321 -27.45 -12.35 7.34
N ASP A 322 -28.22 -12.31 6.25
CA ASP A 322 -29.50 -13.02 6.13
C ASP A 322 -29.31 -14.54 6.18
N GLU A 323 -28.24 -15.08 5.59
CA GLU A 323 -27.87 -16.49 5.72
C GLU A 323 -27.52 -16.85 7.16
N TRP A 324 -26.73 -16.02 7.85
CA TRP A 324 -26.42 -16.22 9.27
C TRP A 324 -27.64 -16.13 10.18
N LYS A 325 -28.60 -15.27 9.85
CA LYS A 325 -29.91 -15.21 10.54
C LYS A 325 -30.72 -16.48 10.30
N ARG A 326 -30.72 -17.04 9.07
CA ARG A 326 -31.38 -18.32 8.77
C ARG A 326 -30.73 -19.51 9.47
N GLU A 327 -29.40 -19.49 9.59
CA GLU A 327 -28.63 -20.52 10.30
C GLU A 327 -28.65 -20.35 11.85
N ASP A 328 -29.35 -19.34 12.39
CA ASP A 328 -29.38 -18.95 13.82
C ASP A 328 -27.99 -18.75 14.45
N ILE A 329 -27.01 -18.33 13.65
CA ILE A 329 -25.64 -18.03 14.12
C ILE A 329 -25.37 -16.53 14.30
N TYR A 330 -26.28 -15.67 13.83
CA TYR A 330 -26.15 -14.22 13.95
C TYR A 330 -26.35 -13.73 15.41
N PRO A 331 -25.45 -12.89 15.98
CA PRO A 331 -25.48 -12.58 17.42
C PRO A 331 -26.56 -11.60 17.90
N TYR A 332 -27.19 -10.83 17.01
CA TYR A 332 -28.26 -9.88 17.36
C TYR A 332 -29.62 -10.45 16.94
N LYS A 333 -30.43 -10.84 17.93
CA LYS A 333 -31.74 -11.48 17.69
C LYS A 333 -32.92 -10.49 17.66
N ASP A 334 -32.80 -9.37 18.39
CA ASP A 334 -33.86 -8.37 18.53
C ASP A 334 -33.69 -7.23 17.51
N GLU A 335 -34.69 -6.35 17.33
CA GLU A 335 -34.52 -5.08 16.61
C GLU A 335 -33.64 -4.08 17.42
N PRO A 336 -32.92 -3.16 16.76
CA PRO A 336 -32.06 -2.19 17.46
C PRO A 336 -32.91 -1.30 18.38
N LYS A 337 -32.50 -1.17 19.64
CA LYS A 337 -33.23 -0.39 20.65
C LYS A 337 -33.00 1.11 20.52
N ASP A 338 -31.82 1.50 20.02
CA ASP A 338 -31.41 2.90 19.85
C ASP A 338 -30.45 3.11 18.66
N ILE A 339 -30.13 4.38 18.37
CA ILE A 339 -29.20 4.77 17.29
C ILE A 339 -27.79 4.23 17.55
N ILE A 340 -27.42 4.05 18.82
CA ILE A 340 -26.11 3.54 19.23
C ILE A 340 -26.00 2.06 18.87
N GLU A 341 -26.98 1.24 19.22
CA GLU A 341 -27.06 -0.18 18.87
C GLU A 341 -27.20 -0.39 17.36
N SER A 342 -27.90 0.51 16.65
CA SER A 342 -27.93 0.49 15.18
C SER A 342 -26.53 0.70 14.59
N THR A 343 -25.78 1.67 15.12
CA THR A 343 -24.41 1.95 14.67
C THR A 343 -23.46 0.80 15.04
N GLU A 344 -23.64 0.20 16.21
CA GLU A 344 -22.88 -0.96 16.67
C GLU A 344 -23.07 -2.16 15.71
N ARG A 345 -24.31 -2.44 15.32
CA ARG A 345 -24.66 -3.51 14.37
C ARG A 345 -24.08 -3.25 12.99
N GLU A 346 -24.08 -2.01 12.51
CA GLU A 346 -23.41 -1.65 11.25
C GLU A 346 -21.90 -1.95 11.30
N VAL A 347 -21.23 -1.59 12.40
CA VAL A 347 -19.81 -1.88 12.59
C VAL A 347 -19.57 -3.38 12.69
N PHE A 348 -20.44 -4.10 13.40
CA PHE A 348 -20.39 -5.55 13.50
C PHE A 348 -20.51 -6.23 12.15
N ASP A 349 -21.51 -5.85 11.36
CA ASP A 349 -21.76 -6.45 10.05
C ASP A 349 -20.54 -6.26 9.14
N ILE A 350 -19.96 -5.05 9.10
CA ILE A 350 -18.73 -4.77 8.35
C ILE A 350 -17.59 -5.70 8.78
N CYS A 351 -17.29 -5.77 10.08
CA CYS A 351 -16.20 -6.59 10.60
C CYS A 351 -16.43 -8.09 10.39
N ALA A 352 -17.67 -8.57 10.57
CA ALA A 352 -18.05 -9.97 10.41
C ALA A 352 -17.89 -10.43 8.96
N LEU A 353 -18.23 -9.58 7.99
CA LEU A 353 -18.07 -9.88 6.57
C LEU A 353 -16.62 -9.95 6.15
N HIS A 354 -15.79 -9.05 6.69
CA HIS A 354 -14.35 -9.13 6.49
C HIS A 354 -13.77 -10.42 7.06
N MET A 355 -14.23 -10.86 8.24
CA MET A 355 -13.86 -12.15 8.82
C MET A 355 -14.25 -13.31 7.89
N ASN A 356 -15.49 -13.34 7.40
CA ASN A 356 -15.97 -14.39 6.49
C ASN A 356 -15.17 -14.47 5.18
N ARG A 357 -14.59 -13.34 4.77
CA ARG A 357 -13.91 -13.22 3.48
C ARG A 357 -12.40 -13.42 3.54
N TYR A 358 -11.75 -13.02 4.62
CA TYR A 358 -10.30 -13.07 4.75
C TYR A 358 -9.81 -14.18 5.67
N VAL A 359 -10.65 -14.74 6.54
CA VAL A 359 -10.28 -15.91 7.34
C VAL A 359 -10.51 -17.16 6.48
N PRO A 360 -9.44 -17.90 6.11
CA PRO A 360 -9.59 -19.14 5.38
C PRO A 360 -10.50 -20.11 6.13
N ASP A 361 -11.33 -20.84 5.40
CA ASP A 361 -12.24 -21.86 5.94
C ASP A 361 -13.33 -21.38 6.90
N PHE A 362 -13.48 -20.08 7.17
CA PHE A 362 -14.56 -19.57 8.02
C PHE A 362 -15.95 -19.91 7.47
N GLY A 363 -16.14 -19.76 6.16
CA GLY A 363 -17.38 -20.13 5.48
C GLY A 363 -17.69 -21.63 5.57
N PHE A 364 -16.66 -22.48 5.65
CA PHE A 364 -16.76 -23.95 5.74
C PHE A 364 -16.74 -24.49 7.17
N ALA A 365 -16.43 -23.63 8.16
CA ALA A 365 -16.38 -24.02 9.56
C ALA A 365 -17.75 -24.52 10.05
N PRO A 366 -17.82 -25.42 11.04
CA PRO A 366 -19.09 -25.81 11.64
C PRO A 366 -19.86 -24.62 12.22
N SER A 367 -21.19 -24.62 12.13
CA SER A 367 -22.04 -23.49 12.57
C SER A 367 -21.77 -23.05 14.02
N LYS A 368 -21.41 -23.97 14.93
CA LYS A 368 -21.01 -23.64 16.31
C LYS A 368 -19.73 -22.80 16.39
N SER A 369 -18.75 -23.06 15.53
CA SER A 369 -17.48 -22.32 15.49
C SER A 369 -17.66 -20.93 14.87
N LYS A 370 -18.48 -20.83 13.81
CA LYS A 370 -18.88 -19.53 13.25
C LYS A 370 -19.62 -18.69 14.29
N SER A 371 -20.61 -19.29 14.96
CA SER A 371 -21.40 -18.62 16.01
C SER A 371 -20.51 -18.10 17.15
N LEU A 372 -19.58 -18.91 17.67
CA LEU A 372 -18.65 -18.48 18.72
C LEU A 372 -17.78 -17.29 18.26
N SER A 373 -17.26 -17.34 17.04
CA SER A 373 -16.42 -16.26 16.49
C SER A 373 -17.19 -14.95 16.31
N LEU A 374 -18.44 -15.05 15.81
CA LEU A 374 -19.34 -13.92 15.70
C LEU A 374 -19.73 -13.37 17.07
N GLN A 375 -19.94 -14.20 18.09
CA GLN A 375 -20.20 -13.75 19.46
C GLN A 375 -19.00 -13.02 20.08
N LEU A 376 -17.78 -13.53 19.86
CA LEU A 376 -16.55 -12.87 20.30
C LEU A 376 -16.37 -11.50 19.62
N LEU A 377 -16.68 -11.42 18.33
CA LEU A 377 -16.64 -10.16 17.59
C LEU A 377 -17.67 -9.15 18.12
N LYS A 378 -18.89 -9.61 18.39
CA LYS A 378 -19.93 -8.77 19.03
C LYS A 378 -19.44 -8.22 20.37
N HIS A 379 -18.92 -9.10 21.23
CA HIS A 379 -18.45 -8.68 22.55
C HIS A 379 -17.28 -7.69 22.47
N ALA A 380 -16.36 -7.87 21.52
CA ALA A 380 -15.28 -6.92 21.28
C ALA A 380 -15.80 -5.53 20.86
N ILE A 381 -16.83 -5.49 20.01
CA ILE A 381 -17.44 -4.25 19.53
C ILE A 381 -18.25 -3.57 20.64
N GLU A 382 -19.05 -4.31 21.41
CA GLU A 382 -19.78 -3.79 22.59
C GLU A 382 -18.82 -3.13 23.60
N THR A 383 -17.65 -3.73 23.81
CA THR A 383 -16.67 -3.24 24.79
C THR A 383 -15.98 -1.97 24.33
N SER A 384 -15.68 -1.82 23.03
CA SER A 384 -14.97 -0.64 22.50
C SER A 384 -15.18 -0.45 20.98
N PRO A 385 -16.33 0.09 20.54
CA PRO A 385 -16.69 0.15 19.13
C PRO A 385 -15.72 0.98 18.28
N THR A 386 -15.27 2.12 18.83
CA THR A 386 -14.38 3.07 18.14
C THR A 386 -12.95 2.54 17.99
N ALA A 387 -12.43 1.90 19.03
CA ALA A 387 -11.09 1.31 19.01
C ALA A 387 -11.01 0.10 18.08
N VAL A 388 -12.00 -0.80 18.16
CA VAL A 388 -12.09 -1.97 17.29
C VAL A 388 -12.22 -1.54 15.83
N ARG A 389 -13.14 -0.62 15.52
CA ARG A 389 -13.29 -0.08 14.16
C ARG A 389 -11.97 0.48 13.64
N ARG A 390 -11.27 1.30 14.42
CA ARG A 390 -10.00 1.90 13.99
C ARG A 390 -8.93 0.85 13.72
N ILE A 391 -8.74 -0.11 14.63
CA ILE A 391 -7.73 -1.18 14.48
C ILE A 391 -8.05 -2.05 13.27
N PHE A 392 -9.30 -2.50 13.11
CA PHE A 392 -9.69 -3.31 11.97
C PHE A 392 -9.56 -2.55 10.66
N THR A 393 -9.99 -1.28 10.59
CA THR A 393 -9.81 -0.47 9.38
C THR A 393 -8.33 -0.31 9.05
N GLU A 394 -7.48 0.09 10.01
CA GLU A 394 -6.04 0.28 9.77
C GLU A 394 -5.35 -1.03 9.32
N VAL A 395 -5.67 -2.18 9.92
CA VAL A 395 -5.07 -3.48 9.55
C VAL A 395 -5.62 -4.03 8.24
N LEU A 396 -6.92 -3.86 7.97
CA LEU A 396 -7.56 -4.39 6.76
C LEU A 396 -7.30 -3.53 5.51
N GLU A 397 -7.02 -2.23 5.67
CA GLU A 397 -6.62 -1.34 4.58
C GLU A 397 -5.15 -1.53 4.15
N LEU A 398 -4.35 -2.28 4.91
CA LEU A 398 -2.96 -2.58 4.54
C LEU A 398 -2.90 -3.40 3.23
N PRO A 399 -1.96 -3.06 2.32
CA PRO A 399 -1.64 -3.91 1.16
C PRO A 399 -1.32 -5.35 1.59
N GLU A 400 -1.60 -6.31 0.72
CA GLU A 400 -1.36 -7.75 0.99
C GLU A 400 0.08 -8.04 1.43
N GLU A 401 1.07 -7.45 0.73
CA GLU A 401 2.49 -7.55 1.09
C GLU A 401 2.78 -7.08 2.53
N LYS A 402 2.13 -5.99 2.97
CA LYS A 402 2.31 -5.45 4.33
C LYS A 402 1.59 -6.29 5.38
N ARG A 403 0.47 -6.90 5.05
CA ARG A 403 -0.22 -7.86 5.93
C ARG A 403 0.60 -9.13 6.14
N GLU A 404 1.26 -9.62 5.10
CA GLU A 404 2.19 -10.75 5.22
C GLU A 404 3.41 -10.41 6.06
N GLU A 405 4.01 -9.23 5.87
CA GLU A 405 5.11 -8.75 6.72
C GLU A 405 4.69 -8.70 8.19
N LEU A 406 3.52 -8.13 8.49
CA LEU A 406 2.97 -8.08 9.85
C LEU A 406 2.77 -9.48 10.43
N ALA A 407 2.20 -10.41 9.66
CA ALA A 407 2.02 -11.78 10.09
C ALA A 407 3.36 -12.45 10.46
N LYS A 408 4.39 -12.30 9.61
CA LYS A 408 5.75 -12.82 9.87
C LYS A 408 6.39 -12.21 11.12
N ILE A 409 6.18 -10.92 11.38
CA ILE A 409 6.65 -10.30 12.63
C ILE A 409 5.95 -10.92 13.83
N LEU A 410 4.63 -11.17 13.73
CA LEU A 410 3.83 -11.74 14.83
C LEU A 410 4.15 -13.20 15.14
N GLU A 411 4.79 -13.93 14.23
CA GLU A 411 5.34 -15.27 14.50
C GLU A 411 6.52 -15.22 15.49
N THR A 412 7.23 -14.11 15.55
CA THR A 412 8.47 -13.97 16.35
C THR A 412 8.32 -13.03 17.54
N VAL A 413 7.45 -12.02 17.44
CA VAL A 413 7.25 -10.99 18.46
C VAL A 413 5.76 -10.84 18.75
N SER A 414 5.36 -10.87 20.02
CA SER A 414 3.95 -10.73 20.39
C SER A 414 3.43 -9.31 20.10
N PHE A 415 2.14 -9.22 19.77
CA PHE A 415 1.48 -7.93 19.54
C PHE A 415 1.61 -6.97 20.74
N SER A 416 1.52 -7.51 21.96
CA SER A 416 1.72 -6.73 23.20
C SER A 416 3.13 -6.15 23.31
N ALA A 417 4.17 -6.89 22.91
CA ALA A 417 5.54 -6.39 22.92
C ALA A 417 5.74 -5.24 21.91
N LEU A 418 5.15 -5.35 20.72
CA LEU A 418 5.17 -4.29 19.71
C LEU A 418 4.49 -3.00 20.22
N ILE A 419 3.32 -3.13 20.84
CA ILE A 419 2.61 -2.00 21.46
C ILE A 419 3.48 -1.36 22.55
N ASN A 420 4.07 -2.16 23.43
CA ASN A 420 4.91 -1.66 24.52
C ASN A 420 6.15 -0.93 24.00
N LEU A 421 6.76 -1.40 22.91
CA LEU A 421 7.88 -0.72 22.26
C LEU A 421 7.44 0.63 21.69
N ALA A 422 6.38 0.65 20.88
CA ALA A 422 5.86 1.86 20.27
C ALA A 422 5.44 2.90 21.33
N LYS A 423 4.77 2.44 22.40
CA LYS A 423 4.39 3.27 23.55
C LYS A 423 5.61 3.83 24.29
N THR A 424 6.61 2.99 24.56
CA THR A 424 7.86 3.44 25.22
C THR A 424 8.52 4.55 24.42
N VAL A 425 8.69 4.37 23.11
CA VAL A 425 9.32 5.39 22.24
C VAL A 425 8.48 6.66 22.19
N THR A 426 7.16 6.54 22.04
CA THR A 426 6.25 7.70 21.95
C THR A 426 6.27 8.51 23.24
N ASN A 427 6.13 7.85 24.39
CA ASN A 427 6.19 8.47 25.71
C ASN A 427 7.51 9.23 25.92
N ARG A 428 8.63 8.65 25.49
CA ARG A 428 9.95 9.26 25.63
C ARG A 428 10.13 10.49 24.73
N LEU A 429 9.62 10.44 23.50
CA LEU A 429 9.60 11.59 22.60
C LEU A 429 8.73 12.73 23.17
N GLN A 430 7.56 12.40 23.72
CA GLN A 430 6.67 13.35 24.39
C GLN A 430 7.33 13.96 25.64
N PHE A 431 7.97 13.13 26.47
CA PHE A 431 8.73 13.56 27.63
C PHE A 431 9.82 14.56 27.22
N ILE A 432 10.65 14.23 26.22
CA ILE A 432 11.72 15.12 25.74
C ILE A 432 11.16 16.49 25.34
N ASN A 433 10.06 16.52 24.58
CA ASN A 433 9.44 17.76 24.12
C ASN A 433 8.88 18.58 25.29
N GLY A 434 8.14 17.95 26.19
CA GLY A 434 7.60 18.64 27.37
C GLY A 434 8.70 19.12 28.31
N PHE A 435 9.71 18.30 28.54
CA PHE A 435 10.81 18.59 29.45
C PHE A 435 11.68 19.73 28.93
N GLU A 436 11.96 19.78 27.63
CA GLU A 436 12.66 20.90 26.98
C GLU A 436 11.97 22.24 27.25
N GLN A 437 10.63 22.27 27.26
CA GLN A 437 9.88 23.48 27.60
C GLN A 437 10.02 23.85 29.08
N ILE A 438 10.00 22.86 29.98
CA ILE A 438 10.17 23.08 31.42
C ILE A 438 11.53 23.71 31.75
N VAL A 439 12.61 23.22 31.16
CA VAL A 439 13.96 23.72 31.44
C VAL A 439 14.36 24.92 30.59
N GLY A 440 13.77 25.09 29.39
CA GLY A 440 14.14 26.11 28.42
C GLY A 440 13.29 27.39 28.47
N ASP A 441 12.02 27.32 28.88
CA ASP A 441 11.15 28.50 28.97
C ASP A 441 11.42 29.30 30.25
N LYS A 442 11.87 30.54 30.09
CA LYS A 442 12.20 31.45 31.21
C LYS A 442 11.00 31.80 32.09
N ILE A 443 9.77 31.64 31.62
CA ILE A 443 8.55 31.87 32.40
C ILE A 443 8.31 30.65 33.28
N ILE A 444 8.32 29.45 32.69
CA ILE A 444 8.06 28.18 33.38
C ILE A 444 9.17 27.85 34.38
N ALA A 445 10.44 28.01 33.99
CA ALA A 445 11.61 27.71 34.80
C ALA A 445 11.64 28.46 36.15
N LYS A 446 10.90 29.56 36.30
CA LYS A 446 10.78 30.29 37.58
C LYS A 446 10.03 29.51 38.66
N TYR A 447 9.08 28.66 38.26
CA TYR A 447 8.21 27.91 39.15
C TYR A 447 8.77 26.51 39.45
N ILE A 448 9.76 26.07 38.68
CA ILE A 448 10.41 24.76 38.84
C ILE A 448 11.40 24.81 40.00
N LYS A 449 11.09 24.03 41.04
CA LYS A 449 11.97 23.78 42.17
C LYS A 449 12.74 22.49 41.93
N GLU A 450 13.97 22.48 42.42
CA GLU A 450 14.88 21.35 42.25
C GLU A 450 14.36 20.07 42.91
N ARG A 451 14.15 20.10 44.24
CA ARG A 451 13.73 18.94 45.04
C ARG A 451 12.26 18.56 44.86
N SER A 452 11.38 19.57 44.83
CA SER A 452 9.94 19.31 44.80
C SER A 452 9.44 18.85 43.43
N HIS A 453 10.11 19.26 42.34
CA HIS A 453 9.63 19.01 40.98
C HIS A 453 10.66 18.26 40.12
N LEU A 454 11.82 18.88 39.86
CA LEU A 454 12.78 18.38 38.88
C LEU A 454 13.33 17.00 39.24
N GLN A 455 13.64 16.79 40.52
CA GLN A 455 14.08 15.51 41.07
C GLN A 455 13.10 14.38 40.77
N HIS A 456 11.85 14.51 41.22
CA HIS A 456 10.86 13.44 41.11
C HIS A 456 10.51 13.12 39.66
N ILE A 457 10.55 14.13 38.78
CA ILE A 457 10.40 13.91 37.34
C ILE A 457 11.56 13.04 36.82
N ILE A 458 12.81 13.42 37.12
CA ILE A 458 14.02 12.74 36.60
C ILE A 458 14.21 11.34 37.19
N GLU A 459 13.87 11.11 38.47
CA GLU A 459 13.94 9.79 39.13
C GLU A 459 13.17 8.71 38.36
N THR A 460 12.08 9.09 37.70
CA THR A 460 11.26 8.18 36.91
C THR A 460 11.65 8.10 35.43
N GLU A 461 12.60 8.94 34.98
CA GLU A 461 12.96 9.14 33.58
C GLU A 461 14.50 9.12 33.37
N LEU A 462 15.22 8.37 34.20
CA LEU A 462 16.70 8.26 34.19
C LEU A 462 17.28 7.80 32.85
N TRP A 463 16.48 7.16 31.99
CA TRP A 463 16.86 6.79 30.62
C TRP A 463 17.31 7.99 29.76
N ILE A 464 16.94 9.22 30.15
CA ILE A 464 17.40 10.45 29.48
C ILE A 464 18.94 10.58 29.52
N PHE A 465 19.60 10.00 30.52
CA PHE A 465 21.07 9.96 30.61
C PHE A 465 21.71 8.77 29.90
N GLY A 466 20.92 7.78 29.47
CA GLY A 466 21.37 6.56 28.80
C GLY A 466 20.38 5.40 28.94
N GLU A 467 20.24 4.57 27.91
CA GLU A 467 19.23 3.49 27.88
C GLU A 467 19.44 2.42 28.95
N HIS A 468 20.69 2.13 29.30
CA HIS A 468 21.06 1.20 30.35
C HIS A 468 20.59 1.66 31.74
N TYR A 469 20.28 2.95 31.90
CA TYR A 469 19.72 3.48 33.14
C TYR A 469 18.20 3.27 33.26
N ALA A 470 17.52 2.82 32.21
CA ALA A 470 16.05 2.71 32.18
C ALA A 470 15.46 1.57 33.04
N PHE A 471 16.24 0.52 33.32
CA PHE A 471 15.74 -0.74 33.89
C PHE A 471 15.97 -0.89 35.41
N CYS A 472 16.66 0.06 36.04
CA CYS A 472 16.91 -0.02 37.48
C CYS A 472 15.82 0.74 38.24
N SER A 473 15.12 0.04 39.13
CA SER A 473 14.08 0.64 39.95
C SER A 473 14.69 1.59 41.00
N PRO A 474 14.18 2.84 41.14
CA PRO A 474 14.57 3.75 42.23
C PRO A 474 14.28 3.17 43.63
N ARG A 475 13.37 2.19 43.73
CA ARG A 475 12.99 1.53 44.99
C ARG A 475 13.86 0.34 45.37
N GLY A 476 14.77 -0.09 44.50
CA GLY A 476 15.79 -1.09 44.79
C GLY A 476 17.00 -0.45 45.46
N GLY A 477 16.79 0.27 46.56
CA GLY A 477 17.88 0.81 47.36
C GLY A 477 18.65 -0.33 48.01
N ASP A 478 19.71 -0.76 47.35
CA ASP A 478 20.65 -1.71 47.94
C ASP A 478 21.26 -1.06 49.20
N ILE A 479 21.51 -1.87 50.23
CA ILE A 479 21.97 -1.46 51.56
C ILE A 479 23.28 -0.61 51.49
N SER A 480 23.98 -0.63 50.36
CA SER A 480 25.14 0.22 50.05
C SER A 480 24.82 1.72 50.02
N LEU A 481 23.60 2.15 49.62
CA LEU A 481 23.17 3.55 49.59
C LEU A 481 23.17 4.17 51.01
N LYS A 482 22.69 3.39 51.99
CA LYS A 482 22.76 3.77 53.41
C LYS A 482 24.20 3.99 53.83
N ASN A 483 25.11 3.09 53.45
CA ASN A 483 26.52 3.20 53.84
C ASN A 483 27.22 4.41 53.21
N VAL A 484 26.93 4.75 51.95
CA VAL A 484 27.46 5.97 51.29
C VAL A 484 26.93 7.24 51.96
N LEU A 485 25.62 7.29 52.24
CA LEU A 485 24.99 8.42 52.94
C LEU A 485 25.47 8.54 54.40
N THR A 486 25.65 7.43 55.11
CA THR A 486 26.15 7.39 56.49
C THR A 486 27.63 7.77 56.57
N ALA A 487 28.47 7.32 55.63
CA ALA A 487 29.86 7.77 55.52
C ALA A 487 29.96 9.27 55.24
N HIS A 488 29.05 9.82 54.44
CA HIS A 488 28.95 11.25 54.16
C HIS A 488 28.53 12.10 55.38
N LEU A 489 27.54 11.64 56.16
CA LEU A 489 27.12 12.31 57.41
C LEU A 489 28.26 12.41 58.43
N ASN A 490 29.14 11.41 58.46
CA ASN A 490 30.34 11.40 59.31
C ASN A 490 31.41 12.39 58.84
N ILE A 491 31.66 12.50 57.52
CA ILE A 491 32.65 13.43 56.96
C ILE A 491 32.23 14.90 57.14
N MET A 492 30.92 15.17 57.18
CA MET A 492 30.36 16.51 57.40
C MET A 492 30.14 16.86 58.88
N GLY A 493 30.47 15.95 59.82
CA GLY A 493 30.43 16.21 61.26
C GLY A 493 29.01 16.31 61.86
N ARG A 494 28.01 15.60 61.31
CA ARG A 494 26.61 15.66 61.79
C ARG A 494 26.02 14.26 61.97
N THR A 495 26.36 13.61 63.08
CA THR A 495 26.01 12.23 63.45
C THR A 495 24.59 12.03 63.98
N GLU A 496 23.77 13.08 64.12
CA GLU A 496 22.48 13.04 64.82
C GLU A 496 21.28 12.62 63.93
N LEU A 497 21.54 12.33 62.65
CA LEU A 497 20.51 12.08 61.61
C LEU A 497 20.52 10.64 61.10
N THR A 498 20.23 9.69 61.99
CA THR A 498 19.88 8.30 61.61
C THR A 498 18.81 7.80 62.59
N PRO A 499 17.64 7.23 62.19
CA PRO A 499 16.94 7.15 60.90
C PRO A 499 15.45 7.57 60.99
N TYR A 500 15.03 8.67 60.35
CA TYR A 500 13.62 8.93 59.99
C TYR A 500 13.64 9.92 58.82
N ILE A 501 13.42 9.46 57.58
CA ILE A 501 13.17 10.36 56.44
C ILE A 501 11.67 10.47 56.26
N GLU A 502 11.04 11.11 57.24
CA GLU A 502 9.81 11.89 57.11
C GLU A 502 10.04 13.10 58.02
N ALA A 503 10.58 14.19 57.46
CA ALA A 503 10.58 15.48 58.15
C ALA A 503 10.90 16.60 57.15
N GLU A 504 9.90 17.42 56.91
CA GLU A 504 10.03 18.79 56.45
C GLU A 504 11.02 19.55 57.35
N ASN A 505 11.83 20.41 56.73
CA ASN A 505 12.86 21.29 57.31
C ASN A 505 14.25 20.68 57.43
N LEU A 506 15.14 21.01 56.48
CA LEU A 506 16.55 21.34 56.76
C LEU A 506 17.20 21.99 55.52
N LYS A 507 17.84 23.14 55.75
CA LYS A 507 18.27 24.14 54.74
C LYS A 507 19.72 24.00 54.23
N ASP A 508 20.52 23.06 54.73
CA ASP A 508 21.95 22.91 54.34
C ASP A 508 22.34 21.43 54.17
N ILE A 509 21.86 20.84 53.08
CA ILE A 509 22.17 19.48 52.57
C ILE A 509 22.71 19.68 51.15
N PRO A 510 23.66 18.89 50.60
CA PRO A 510 23.92 18.89 49.15
C PRO A 510 22.59 18.88 48.37
N ASP A 511 22.49 19.67 47.29
CA ASP A 511 21.16 20.09 46.83
C ASP A 511 20.35 18.90 46.29
N LEU A 512 21.00 17.90 45.66
CA LEU A 512 20.48 16.53 45.46
C LEU A 512 21.49 15.62 44.74
N CYS A 513 21.73 14.39 45.21
CA CYS A 513 22.48 13.36 44.48
C CYS A 513 21.58 12.18 44.07
N LEU A 514 21.36 11.97 42.76
CA LEU A 514 20.70 10.76 42.24
C LEU A 514 21.75 9.69 41.95
N TYR A 515 21.69 8.52 42.61
CA TYR A 515 22.62 7.41 42.43
C TYR A 515 21.99 6.24 41.67
N GLN A 516 22.75 5.62 40.76
CA GLN A 516 22.35 4.39 40.11
C GLN A 516 23.54 3.45 39.84
N GLN A 517 23.42 2.19 40.26
CA GLN A 517 24.40 1.12 40.02
C GLN A 517 23.89 0.15 38.96
N TYR A 518 24.76 -0.24 38.04
CA TYR A 518 24.48 -1.35 37.12
C TYR A 518 25.75 -2.16 36.83
N ILE A 519 25.54 -3.41 36.41
CA ILE A 519 26.63 -4.33 36.08
C ILE A 519 27.19 -3.95 34.71
N TYR A 520 28.48 -3.66 34.65
CA TYR A 520 29.18 -3.28 33.43
C TYR A 520 30.13 -4.39 33.01
N GLY A 521 29.85 -5.07 31.90
CA GLY A 521 30.72 -6.14 31.40
C GLY A 521 30.55 -7.46 32.16
N ARG A 522 31.33 -7.69 33.22
CA ARG A 522 31.29 -8.92 34.05
C ARG A 522 30.39 -8.74 35.27
N GLU A 523 29.83 -9.83 35.80
CA GLU A 523 28.89 -9.81 36.95
C GLU A 523 29.41 -9.13 38.22
N ASP A 524 30.74 -8.97 38.35
CA ASP A 524 31.40 -8.34 39.49
C ASP A 524 31.94 -6.93 39.22
N GLU A 525 31.71 -6.37 38.03
CA GLU A 525 32.08 -5.01 37.65
C GLU A 525 30.85 -4.09 37.69
N TYR A 526 30.97 -2.97 38.38
CA TYR A 526 29.87 -2.04 38.65
C TYR A 526 30.19 -0.64 38.13
N GLU A 527 29.23 -0.04 37.44
CA GLU A 527 29.26 1.38 37.12
C GLU A 527 28.16 2.12 37.87
N ASN A 528 28.56 3.23 38.49
CA ASN A 528 27.75 4.06 39.35
C ASN A 528 27.61 5.45 38.74
N LEU A 529 26.38 5.89 38.48
CA LEU A 529 26.09 7.27 38.08
C LEU A 529 25.61 8.05 39.30
N VAL A 530 26.21 9.21 39.55
CA VAL A 530 25.73 10.18 40.53
C VAL A 530 25.43 11.50 39.84
N ILE A 531 24.21 12.04 40.00
CA ILE A 531 23.78 13.27 39.35
C ILE A 531 23.45 14.32 40.40
N GLU A 532 24.20 15.42 40.39
CA GLU A 532 23.89 16.67 41.10
C GLU A 532 23.13 17.60 40.15
N LEU A 533 21.85 17.83 40.47
CA LEU A 533 20.99 18.75 39.72
C LEU A 533 21.02 20.13 40.37
N LYS A 534 20.99 21.20 39.57
CA LYS A 534 20.61 22.53 40.06
C LYS A 534 19.30 22.96 39.40
N LYS A 535 18.54 23.80 40.10
CA LYS A 535 17.32 24.42 39.53
C LYS A 535 17.63 25.12 38.19
N PRO A 536 16.74 25.06 37.19
CA PRO A 536 17.03 25.57 35.83
C PRO A 536 17.45 27.05 35.75
N LYS A 537 17.08 27.86 36.76
CA LYS A 537 17.45 29.29 36.84
C LYS A 537 18.87 29.54 37.37
N VAL A 538 19.54 28.56 37.96
CA VAL A 538 20.87 28.74 38.56
C VAL A 538 21.95 28.38 37.57
N ASP A 539 22.81 29.34 37.28
CA ASP A 539 24.00 29.07 36.48
C ASP A 539 25.06 28.41 37.38
N LEU A 540 25.72 27.36 36.87
CA LEU A 540 26.80 26.72 37.61
C LEU A 540 28.02 27.64 37.69
N ASN A 541 28.74 27.56 38.80
CA ASN A 541 29.92 28.36 39.10
C ASN A 541 31.01 27.48 39.74
N GLU A 542 32.19 28.05 39.99
CA GLU A 542 33.32 27.32 40.56
C GLU A 542 33.01 26.67 41.92
N ASP A 543 32.18 27.29 42.75
CA ASP A 543 31.80 26.72 44.06
C ASP A 543 31.02 25.41 43.89
N HIS A 544 30.06 25.37 42.95
CA HIS A 544 29.33 24.16 42.60
C HIS A 544 30.27 23.06 42.08
N LEU A 545 31.25 23.43 41.25
CA LEU A 545 32.23 22.47 40.73
C LEU A 545 33.18 21.96 41.82
N ALA A 546 33.62 22.83 42.73
CA ALA A 546 34.45 22.47 43.86
C ALA A 546 33.71 21.49 44.80
N GLN A 547 32.41 21.72 45.01
CA GLN A 547 31.55 20.85 45.81
C GLN A 547 31.48 19.43 45.22
N ILE A 548 31.14 19.29 43.94
CA ILE A 548 31.06 17.96 43.30
C ILE A 548 32.43 17.29 43.22
N LYS A 549 33.52 18.03 42.99
CA LYS A 549 34.90 17.51 43.03
C LYS A 549 35.25 16.95 44.42
N LYS A 550 34.89 17.66 45.49
CA LYS A 550 35.12 17.20 46.88
C LYS A 550 34.31 15.92 47.17
N TYR A 551 33.06 15.90 46.76
CA TYR A 551 32.16 14.77 46.94
C TYR A 551 32.64 13.52 46.16
N ALA A 552 32.93 13.68 44.87
CA ALA A 552 33.43 12.60 44.03
C ALA A 552 34.71 11.97 44.58
N ARG A 553 35.63 12.80 45.10
CA ARG A 553 36.85 12.33 45.77
C ARG A 553 36.56 11.53 47.04
N ALA A 554 35.60 11.95 47.85
CA ALA A 554 35.25 11.25 49.08
C ALA A 554 34.67 9.87 48.78
N VAL A 555 33.69 9.80 47.88
CA VAL A 555 32.99 8.54 47.52
C VAL A 555 33.91 7.58 46.79
N ALA A 556 34.61 8.05 45.76
CA ALA A 556 35.46 7.16 44.96
C ALA A 556 36.69 6.63 45.72
N ASN A 557 37.11 7.28 46.80
CA ASN A 557 38.23 6.82 47.62
C ASN A 557 37.84 6.02 48.86
N ASP A 558 36.55 5.91 49.15
CA ASP A 558 36.04 5.18 50.31
C ASP A 558 36.54 3.71 50.27
N PRO A 559 37.14 3.21 51.37
CA PRO A 559 37.64 1.83 51.46
C PRO A 559 36.58 0.74 51.25
N LEU A 560 35.29 1.06 51.39
CA LEU A 560 34.20 0.11 51.22
C LEU A 560 33.98 -0.33 49.76
N PHE A 561 34.55 0.38 48.78
CA PHE A 561 34.39 0.06 47.35
C PHE A 561 35.68 -0.50 46.73
N ASP A 562 35.53 -1.54 45.90
CA ASP A 562 36.65 -2.07 45.12
C ASP A 562 36.99 -1.12 43.96
N LYS A 563 38.10 -0.38 44.11
CA LYS A 563 38.56 0.62 43.14
C LYS A 563 38.93 0.05 41.76
N LYS A 564 39.06 -1.27 41.61
CA LYS A 564 39.32 -1.92 40.31
C LYS A 564 38.05 -2.33 39.59
N LYS A 565 36.99 -2.64 40.34
CA LYS A 565 35.74 -3.17 39.81
C LYS A 565 34.60 -2.17 39.83
N THR A 566 34.75 -1.08 40.58
CA THR A 566 33.73 -0.03 40.69
C THR A 566 34.19 1.24 39.99
N ARG A 567 33.42 1.68 39.00
CA ARG A 567 33.60 2.96 38.31
C ARG A 567 32.50 3.94 38.72
N TRP A 568 32.87 5.19 38.98
CA TRP A 568 31.93 6.24 39.33
C TRP A 568 31.90 7.36 38.30
N THR A 569 30.71 7.79 37.91
CA THR A 569 30.49 8.88 36.97
C THR A 569 29.65 9.93 37.68
N PHE A 570 30.19 11.14 37.87
CA PHE A 570 29.50 12.24 38.55
C PHE A 570 29.07 13.29 37.53
N TYR A 571 27.79 13.63 37.48
CA TYR A 571 27.24 14.66 36.59
C TYR A 571 26.81 15.87 37.43
N LEU A 572 27.27 17.06 37.05
CA LEU A 572 26.73 18.33 37.52
C LEU A 572 25.89 18.94 36.40
N VAL A 573 24.60 19.15 36.65
CA VAL A 573 23.64 19.53 35.61
C VAL A 573 22.89 20.80 35.96
N SER A 574 22.87 21.75 35.01
CA SER A 574 21.96 22.90 35.03
C SER A 574 21.61 23.35 33.61
N THR A 575 20.86 24.43 33.46
CA THR A 575 20.54 25.00 32.14
C THR A 575 21.76 25.72 31.54
N ASN A 576 22.48 26.51 32.34
CA ASN A 576 23.67 27.26 31.93
C ASN A 576 24.76 27.20 33.02
N TYR A 577 25.94 27.71 32.70
CA TYR A 577 27.07 27.87 33.61
C TYR A 577 27.94 29.06 33.17
N ASP A 578 28.77 29.55 34.09
CA ASP A 578 29.63 30.73 33.86
C ASP A 578 30.87 30.44 32.99
N GLU A 579 31.61 31.50 32.64
CA GLU A 579 32.81 31.41 31.81
C GLU A 579 33.94 30.59 32.46
N ALA A 580 34.02 30.59 33.80
CA ALA A 580 35.01 29.80 34.52
C ALA A 580 34.75 28.30 34.35
N ILE A 581 33.48 27.88 34.44
CA ILE A 581 33.07 26.50 34.17
C ILE A 581 33.22 26.14 32.69
N GLU A 582 32.92 27.03 31.74
CA GLU A 582 33.13 26.77 30.30
C GLU A 582 34.60 26.43 30.01
N ASN A 583 35.54 27.16 30.61
CA ASN A 583 36.98 26.90 30.45
C ASN A 583 37.39 25.53 31.03
N GLU A 584 36.81 25.11 32.16
CA GLU A 584 37.03 23.78 32.73
C GLU A 584 36.41 22.65 31.86
N CYS A 585 35.28 22.92 31.21
CA CYS A 585 34.60 21.97 30.33
C CYS A 585 35.32 21.74 29.01
N ASN A 586 36.10 22.72 28.53
CA ASN A 586 36.71 22.73 27.20
C ASN A 586 38.25 22.54 27.27
N GLN A 587 38.70 21.41 27.81
CA GLN A 587 40.12 21.07 27.91
C GLN A 587 40.60 20.19 26.74
N LYS A 588 41.80 20.46 26.24
CA LYS A 588 42.37 19.83 25.02
C LYS A 588 42.43 18.30 25.03
N ASP A 589 42.67 17.68 26.19
CA ASP A 589 42.87 16.24 26.33
C ASP A 589 41.62 15.50 26.85
N ARG A 590 40.45 16.17 26.84
CA ARG A 590 39.20 15.66 27.38
C ARG A 590 38.04 15.93 26.44
N ARG A 591 36.97 15.15 26.60
CA ARG A 591 35.72 15.43 25.88
C ARG A 591 35.08 16.68 26.46
N TYR A 592 34.35 17.42 25.63
CA TYR A 592 33.61 18.60 26.07
C TYR A 592 32.67 18.26 27.24
N GLY A 593 32.73 19.05 28.30
CA GLY A 593 31.99 18.84 29.55
C GLY A 593 32.68 17.89 30.54
N GLN A 594 33.75 17.17 30.16
CA GLN A 594 34.47 16.27 31.05
C GLN A 594 35.54 17.05 31.84
N VAL A 595 35.19 17.46 33.05
CA VAL A 595 36.02 18.35 33.90
C VAL A 595 37.04 17.60 34.76
N PHE A 596 36.88 16.28 34.95
CA PHE A 596 37.84 15.48 35.70
C PHE A 596 37.80 14.01 35.29
N VAL A 597 38.97 13.37 35.20
CA VAL A 597 39.11 11.94 34.89
C VAL A 597 40.19 11.32 35.77
N ALA A 598 39.83 10.24 36.47
CA ALA A 598 40.73 9.36 37.20
C ALA A 598 40.47 7.90 36.82
N LYS A 599 41.23 6.97 37.41
CA LYS A 599 41.16 5.53 37.08
C LYS A 599 39.80 4.91 37.43
N ASN A 600 39.20 5.34 38.54
CA ASN A 600 37.98 4.75 39.10
C ASN A 600 36.81 5.72 39.18
N TYR A 601 36.99 6.98 38.76
CA TYR A 601 35.89 7.92 38.64
C TYR A 601 36.15 9.07 37.66
N GLU A 602 35.07 9.66 37.17
CA GLU A 602 35.07 10.84 36.30
C GLU A 602 33.98 11.82 36.71
N ILE A 603 34.17 13.09 36.38
CA ILE A 603 33.22 14.16 36.65
C ILE A 603 32.92 14.88 35.34
N TRP A 604 31.65 15.11 35.10
CA TRP A 604 31.10 15.82 33.97
C TRP A 604 30.25 16.99 34.42
N VAL A 605 30.31 18.07 33.67
CA VAL A 605 29.36 19.17 33.71
C VAL A 605 28.57 19.10 32.40
N LYS A 606 27.24 19.06 32.49
CA LYS A 606 26.35 18.97 31.33
C LYS A 606 25.25 20.02 31.42
N ARG A 607 24.88 20.62 30.28
CA ARG A 607 23.65 21.41 30.22
C ARG A 607 22.45 20.51 29.94
N TRP A 608 21.28 20.94 30.39
CA TRP A 608 20.03 20.29 30.00
C TRP A 608 19.87 20.23 28.47
N GLY A 609 20.29 21.28 27.75
CA GLY A 609 20.28 21.29 26.29
C GLY A 609 21.13 20.16 25.68
N ASP A 610 22.30 19.88 26.23
CA ASP A 610 23.19 18.82 25.73
C ASP A 610 22.58 17.43 26.00
N ILE A 611 22.04 17.21 27.20
CA ILE A 611 21.38 15.94 27.60
C ILE A 611 20.14 15.67 26.73
N ILE A 612 19.31 16.69 26.52
CA ILE A 612 18.12 16.61 25.67
C ILE A 612 18.52 16.30 24.23
N GLN A 613 19.55 16.96 23.71
CA GLN A 613 20.04 16.73 22.35
C GLN A 613 20.59 15.31 22.18
N GLU A 614 21.34 14.80 23.16
CA GLU A 614 21.81 13.42 23.18
C GLU A 614 20.64 12.43 23.18
N ALA A 615 19.61 12.67 24.00
CA ALA A 615 18.41 11.83 24.06
C ALA A 615 17.60 11.86 22.75
N LYS A 616 17.44 13.04 22.14
CA LYS A 616 16.84 13.20 20.81
C LYS A 616 17.63 12.40 19.77
N GLY A 617 18.95 12.52 19.78
CA GLY A 617 19.84 11.79 18.86
C GLY A 617 19.65 10.27 18.95
N ARG A 618 19.52 9.71 20.16
CA ARG A 618 19.27 8.27 20.36
C ARG A 618 17.94 7.80 19.76
N LEU A 619 16.89 8.63 19.85
CA LEU A 619 15.55 8.28 19.38
C LEU A 619 15.26 8.70 17.92
N GLU A 620 16.15 9.47 17.30
CA GLU A 620 15.91 10.09 15.99
C GLU A 620 15.69 9.07 14.87
N PHE A 621 16.48 7.99 14.86
CA PHE A 621 16.31 6.91 13.89
C PHE A 621 14.91 6.30 13.98
N VAL A 622 14.48 5.96 15.20
CA VAL A 622 13.18 5.32 15.44
C VAL A 622 12.03 6.29 15.14
N ARG A 623 12.18 7.57 15.52
CA ARG A 623 11.22 8.64 15.20
C ARG A 623 10.95 8.74 13.69
N LYS A 624 12.03 8.74 12.89
CA LYS A 624 11.93 8.79 11.41
C LYS A 624 11.23 7.55 10.85
N GLN A 625 11.56 6.35 11.34
CA GLN A 625 10.93 5.11 10.88
C GLN A 625 9.45 5.03 11.25
N MET A 626 9.05 5.53 12.42
CA MET A 626 7.65 5.58 12.84
C MET A 626 6.83 6.66 12.13
N GLY A 627 7.46 7.55 11.35
CA GLY A 627 6.78 8.70 10.76
C GLY A 627 6.16 9.63 11.81
N TYR A 628 6.68 9.63 13.04
CA TYR A 628 6.12 10.41 14.13
C TYR A 628 6.44 11.90 13.93
N ILE A 629 5.39 12.68 13.67
CA ILE A 629 5.47 14.14 13.56
C ILE A 629 5.00 14.71 14.90
N VAL A 630 5.89 15.43 15.58
CA VAL A 630 5.55 16.22 16.77
C VAL A 630 4.61 17.34 16.30
N LYS A 631 3.32 17.25 16.65
CA LYS A 631 2.29 18.17 16.13
C LYS A 631 2.33 19.53 16.81
N ASN A 632 2.60 19.58 18.11
CA ASN A 632 2.74 20.81 18.88
C ASN A 632 3.50 20.59 20.20
N ASN A 633 3.80 21.69 20.88
CA ASN A 633 4.42 21.72 22.20
C ASN A 633 3.46 21.27 23.32
N GLU A 634 2.15 21.35 23.10
CA GLU A 634 1.12 20.99 24.09
C GLU A 634 1.07 19.49 24.39
N GLU A 635 1.26 18.61 23.40
CA GLU A 635 1.26 17.15 23.60
C GLU A 635 2.33 16.71 24.64
N GLY A 636 3.50 17.34 24.63
CA GLY A 636 4.57 17.06 25.59
C GLY A 636 4.24 17.52 27.01
N LEU A 637 3.62 18.70 27.14
CA LEU A 637 3.15 19.20 28.44
C LEU A 637 1.99 18.36 28.98
N GLU A 638 1.07 17.92 28.13
CA GLU A 638 -0.04 17.04 28.51
C GLU A 638 0.47 15.69 29.03
N TYR A 639 1.49 15.11 28.39
CA TYR A 639 2.16 13.92 28.89
C TYR A 639 2.69 14.11 30.32
N LEU A 640 3.42 15.22 30.55
CA LEU A 640 3.97 15.54 31.87
C LEU A 640 2.86 15.76 32.90
N ARG A 641 1.79 16.47 32.54
CA ARG A 641 0.61 16.66 33.40
C ARG A 641 -0.07 15.35 33.74
N LYS A 642 -0.13 14.39 32.81
CA LYS A 642 -0.78 13.10 33.04
C LYS A 642 0.07 12.17 33.92
N LYS A 643 1.39 12.15 33.72
CA LYS A 643 2.29 11.20 34.40
C LYS A 643 2.93 11.75 35.68
N HIS A 644 3.21 13.04 35.73
CA HIS A 644 3.93 13.70 36.83
C HIS A 644 3.11 14.81 37.50
N ARG A 645 1.77 14.76 37.42
CA ARG A 645 0.88 15.81 37.94
C ARG A 645 1.24 16.28 39.35
N GLU A 646 1.50 15.31 40.22
CA GLU A 646 1.78 15.50 41.65
C GLU A 646 3.09 16.25 41.91
N TYR A 647 3.97 16.32 40.91
CA TYR A 647 5.30 16.92 41.00
C TYR A 647 5.45 18.17 40.12
N LEU A 648 4.38 18.65 39.49
CA LEU A 648 4.40 19.88 38.71
C LEU A 648 3.93 21.08 39.56
N PRO A 649 4.44 22.31 39.30
CA PRO A 649 3.91 23.51 39.92
C PRO A 649 2.41 23.69 39.64
N GLU A 650 1.67 24.28 40.58
CA GLU A 650 0.22 24.53 40.43
C GLU A 650 -0.09 25.30 39.14
N GLU A 651 0.75 26.27 38.78
CA GLU A 651 0.65 27.10 37.57
C GLU A 651 0.78 26.29 36.26
N MET A 652 1.29 25.06 36.31
CA MET A 652 1.42 24.15 35.18
C MET A 652 0.38 23.03 35.14
N THR A 653 -0.44 22.89 36.19
CA THR A 653 -1.41 21.79 36.33
C THR A 653 -2.82 22.10 35.83
N VAL A 654 -3.07 23.35 35.38
CA VAL A 654 -4.35 23.82 34.82
C VAL A 654 -4.41 23.64 33.30
#